data_AF-A0AA39YJU8-F1
#
_entry.id   AF-A0AA39YJU8-F1
#
_cell.length_a   1.000
_cell.length_b   1.000
_cell.length_c   1.000
_cell.angle_alpha   90.00
_cell.angle_beta   90.00
_cell.angle_gamma   90.00
#
_symmetry.space_group_name_H-M   'P 1'
#
loop_
_entity.id
_entity.type
_entity.pdbx_description
1 polymer ?
#
loop_
_entity_poly.entity_id
_entity_poly.type
_entity_poly.pdbx_seq_one_letter_code
_entity_poly.pdbx_strand_id
1 'polypeptide(L)'
;MSTQSPTVPHRSSLHNKNLENIEESSTSSVLRGKGGIQSTVWSDGGILGNNRRSARRGVLWRLVLIAAIIIAAIIALSLGLVFGLRKTNNHDSSKSSSSTSAESDSSSTTSQSSGSTSSSTVSADFPVGTYSFTTFLDTVTTDCTSNSDTWTCYPYTIYNSNKNKAMTTLNWIITGSEGNYKITSTDNPLSADFEDVDLELYSEGQDSERYHFQFTMDKEVVPSVPITDDDSDTVCYFNSTIFTGYLYTKMEKDYPTNDESDNPWPYAVRAEQSVGGGENVPNCYKTVNGRITEQITEGLDAMGARRRDTMASPFLPSIDFKSYASPAQGLDAQALSYIGAVFTTVTPADIDDAFVYLRETFGTFATHFDASALEEVSDVVSLLDAGAAKVFVSLQQLQQLRTVPNIDLDRLVAIVLGQSKQELIDTIGGTTVGIYAQNVKDVELELAYLKEYGTDRPAVFTSFAQPTLENALEVAKLSGTPIIPAALLTVDINAETSLIPAGKLLLANATSDRADGLFTTLVTDERGVALGLVYSSEESVQESLRTGRGVYQSRKRGLWYKGESSGDVQELVRVSLDCDSDCLNYIVRQKGRGFCHLATATCFGHYHGLSKLQQTLQSRKASAPEGSYTARLFNDPQMLKAKIMEEAQELVEAKTKEEVAFEAADLFYFALTKCIASGVSLTDVEKNLDAKSVKIKRRKGDAKGPFAEKFGVTNGAAKENTEAKEAIKEAASVPKSKDDPAGTQDGKILMQRIITADRTPEEVEKVLQRPSQRSADRILGIVNPIIQNVRERGDAALLEYTHKFEKATSLTTPVLRAPFPRSMMQLPPETIAAIDTSFENIRKFHAAQADDKPLEVETMPGVKCRRFVRPIERVGLYVPGGTAVLPSTALMLGVPAMVAGCKKIVIASPPRADGSVTPEVVYCAAKVGAESIVLAGGAQAVAAMAYGTESVTKVDKILGPGNQFVTAAKMVVSNDTSAGVSIDMPAGPSEVLVIADKSANPAFVASDLLSQAEHGVDSQVVLIAVDLSEQELQAIEDELHKQAMALPRVDIVRGSIAHSVTLVVKDIEEAMVLSNMYAPEHLILQVQDVEKVTQMVENAGSVFMGQWTPESVGDYSAGVNHSLPTYGYAKQYSGVNLGSYVKHITASNLTAEGLRNVGTAVMQLAKVEELEAHRRAVSIRLAHMNGEATA
;
A
#
# COMPACT_ATOMS: atom_id res chain seq x y z
N MET A 1 60.13 -17.11 37.99
CA MET A 1 60.92 -18.16 37.30
C MET A 1 60.06 -19.41 37.15
N SER A 2 60.30 -20.18 36.09
CA SER A 2 59.86 -21.56 35.80
C SER A 2 58.58 -22.14 36.45
N THR A 3 57.56 -22.35 35.59
CA THR A 3 56.84 -23.62 35.37
C THR A 3 56.42 -24.52 36.55
N GLN A 4 55.12 -24.82 36.65
CA GLN A 4 54.64 -26.19 36.90
C GLN A 4 53.19 -26.42 36.43
N SER A 5 52.91 -27.67 36.04
CA SER A 5 51.62 -28.32 35.76
C SER A 5 51.66 -29.71 36.46
N PRO A 6 50.66 -30.63 36.42
CA PRO A 6 49.35 -30.64 35.73
C PRO A 6 48.16 -31.27 36.55
N THR A 7 47.11 -31.74 35.84
CA THR A 7 46.22 -32.93 36.13
C THR A 7 45.06 -32.93 37.18
N VAL A 8 43.79 -33.02 36.71
CA VAL A 8 42.83 -34.21 36.75
C VAL A 8 42.40 -34.83 38.12
N PRO A 9 41.16 -35.40 38.38
CA PRO A 9 39.81 -35.36 37.72
C PRO A 9 38.49 -35.42 38.61
N HIS A 10 37.31 -35.30 37.94
CA HIS A 10 36.01 -36.05 38.11
C HIS A 10 35.07 -36.07 39.37
N ARG A 11 33.79 -36.41 39.07
CA ARG A 11 32.60 -36.84 39.90
C ARG A 11 31.81 -35.73 40.65
N SER A 12 30.49 -35.82 40.88
CA SER A 12 29.42 -36.79 40.46
C SER A 12 27.99 -36.16 40.55
N SER A 13 26.94 -36.93 40.20
CA SER A 13 25.52 -36.54 40.02
C SER A 13 24.64 -36.44 41.30
N LEU A 14 23.39 -35.94 41.13
CA LEU A 14 22.12 -36.02 41.93
C LEU A 14 21.53 -34.60 42.24
N HIS A 15 20.22 -34.33 42.39
CA HIS A 15 18.95 -34.94 41.89
C HIS A 15 17.77 -33.93 42.17
N ASN A 16 16.55 -34.18 41.67
CA ASN A 16 15.36 -33.29 41.72
C ASN A 16 14.92 -32.79 43.12
N LYS A 17 14.31 -31.58 43.20
CA LYS A 17 12.87 -31.37 43.54
C LYS A 17 12.38 -29.89 43.65
N ASN A 18 11.30 -29.61 42.91
CA ASN A 18 9.99 -29.03 43.33
C ASN A 18 9.84 -27.80 44.28
N LEU A 19 8.82 -26.97 43.96
CA LEU A 19 7.91 -26.19 44.85
C LEU A 19 8.52 -24.97 45.60
N GLU A 20 7.81 -23.86 45.90
CA GLU A 20 6.52 -23.29 45.44
C GLU A 20 6.48 -21.77 45.79
N ASN A 21 5.32 -21.10 45.66
CA ASN A 21 5.08 -19.70 46.04
C ASN A 21 5.20 -19.44 47.57
N ILE A 22 5.27 -18.17 47.97
CA ILE A 22 4.27 -17.49 48.85
C ILE A 22 4.69 -16.03 49.17
N GLU A 23 3.70 -15.16 49.40
CA GLU A 23 3.85 -13.76 49.85
C GLU A 23 4.24 -13.67 51.34
N GLU A 24 4.85 -12.57 51.79
CA GLU A 24 4.35 -11.87 53.00
C GLU A 24 4.93 -10.45 53.18
N SER A 25 4.40 -9.74 54.19
CA SER A 25 4.60 -8.30 54.43
C SER A 25 5.71 -7.96 55.44
N SER A 26 6.16 -6.70 55.48
CA SER A 26 5.95 -5.80 56.65
C SER A 26 6.88 -4.55 56.70
N THR A 27 6.38 -3.47 57.34
CA THR A 27 7.04 -2.40 58.14
C THR A 27 8.57 -2.12 58.00
N SER A 28 9.12 -0.89 58.07
CA SER A 28 8.64 0.51 58.30
C SER A 28 9.87 1.48 58.17
N SER A 29 10.00 2.74 58.63
CA SER A 29 9.22 3.65 59.49
C SER A 29 9.55 5.15 59.31
N VAL A 30 8.52 6.01 59.35
CA VAL A 30 8.39 7.30 60.07
C VAL A 30 9.65 8.11 60.46
N LEU A 31 9.72 9.39 60.03
CA LEU A 31 9.97 10.55 60.92
C LEU A 31 9.59 11.93 60.28
N ARG A 32 9.66 13.00 61.10
CA ARG A 32 9.24 14.41 60.81
C ARG A 32 10.41 15.24 60.20
N GLY A 33 10.27 16.46 59.67
CA GLY A 33 9.16 17.43 59.71
C GLY A 33 9.40 18.72 58.86
N LYS A 34 8.79 19.86 59.24
CA LYS A 34 8.68 21.10 58.43
C LYS A 34 9.84 22.11 58.59
N GLY A 35 10.18 22.82 57.49
CA GLY A 35 10.92 24.10 57.45
C GLY A 35 12.46 23.98 57.54
N GLY A 36 13.27 24.93 57.08
CA GLY A 36 12.99 26.16 56.31
C GLY A 36 13.97 27.31 56.62
N ILE A 37 14.11 28.28 55.69
CA ILE A 37 14.78 29.61 55.84
C ILE A 37 16.33 29.67 55.69
N GLN A 38 16.78 30.71 54.95
CA GLN A 38 18.15 31.29 54.78
C GLN A 38 19.25 30.39 54.15
N SER A 39 20.14 30.78 53.22
CA SER A 39 20.55 32.00 52.45
C SER A 39 22.01 32.40 52.69
N THR A 40 22.57 33.23 51.79
CA THR A 40 23.96 33.79 51.80
C THR A 40 25.04 32.77 51.32
N VAL A 41 26.14 33.15 50.64
CA VAL A 41 26.61 34.48 50.21
C VAL A 41 27.53 34.40 48.95
N TRP A 42 27.57 35.50 48.17
CA TRP A 42 28.67 36.20 47.46
C TRP A 42 30.07 35.52 47.33
N SER A 43 30.90 35.79 46.30
CA SER A 43 30.80 36.69 45.10
C SER A 43 31.91 36.38 44.06
N ASP A 44 32.12 37.33 43.12
CA ASP A 44 33.27 37.55 42.22
C ASP A 44 33.10 36.99 40.79
N GLY A 45 33.33 37.75 39.71
CA GLY A 45 33.66 39.18 39.59
C GLY A 45 33.58 39.67 38.12
N GLY A 46 33.36 40.98 37.89
CA GLY A 46 33.25 41.58 36.55
C GLY A 46 34.62 41.91 35.90
N ILE A 47 34.74 42.85 34.94
CA ILE A 47 33.80 43.89 34.45
C ILE A 47 34.16 44.24 32.97
N LEU A 48 33.22 44.90 32.26
CA LEU A 48 33.35 45.70 31.01
C LEU A 48 32.88 45.01 29.71
N GLY A 49 32.14 45.68 28.81
CA GLY A 49 31.70 47.09 28.85
C GLY A 49 30.54 47.42 27.90
N ASN A 50 29.94 48.62 28.06
CA ASN A 50 28.82 49.10 27.25
C ASN A 50 29.21 49.37 25.79
N ASN A 51 28.28 49.14 24.86
CA ASN A 51 28.00 50.14 23.85
C ASN A 51 26.51 50.23 23.52
N ARG A 52 25.98 51.43 23.27
CA ARG A 52 24.53 51.71 23.23
C ARG A 52 24.23 52.92 22.34
N ARG A 53 23.16 52.83 21.53
CA ARG A 53 22.50 53.88 20.69
C ARG A 53 22.83 53.89 19.18
N SER A 54 22.13 53.07 18.40
CA SER A 54 21.97 53.27 16.94
C SER A 54 20.60 52.87 16.34
N ALA A 55 19.59 52.52 17.16
CA ALA A 55 18.36 51.86 16.68
C ALA A 55 17.01 52.50 17.11
N ARG A 56 16.95 53.78 17.52
CA ARG A 56 15.74 54.41 18.11
C ARG A 56 15.06 55.52 17.29
N ARG A 57 15.11 55.47 15.95
CA ARG A 57 14.33 56.38 15.07
C ARG A 57 13.40 55.72 14.05
N GLY A 58 13.61 54.46 13.65
CA GLY A 58 12.75 53.79 12.66
C GLY A 58 11.38 53.32 13.20
N VAL A 59 11.34 52.82 14.44
CA VAL A 59 10.14 52.14 14.99
C VAL A 59 8.93 53.08 15.13
N LEU A 60 9.14 54.33 15.53
CA LEU A 60 8.04 55.27 15.79
C LEU A 60 7.28 55.64 14.50
N TRP A 61 7.98 55.71 13.35
CA TRP A 61 7.36 56.01 12.06
C TRP A 61 6.50 54.84 11.55
N ARG A 62 6.95 53.60 11.73
CA ARG A 62 6.16 52.40 11.37
C ARG A 62 4.86 52.31 12.20
N LEU A 63 4.92 52.61 13.50
CA LEU A 63 3.73 52.61 14.37
C LEU A 63 2.69 53.67 13.98
N VAL A 64 3.12 54.87 13.59
CA VAL A 64 2.21 55.93 13.09
C VAL A 64 1.56 55.53 11.77
N LEU A 65 2.31 54.89 10.86
CA LEU A 65 1.77 54.42 9.58
C LEU A 65 0.71 53.32 9.77
N ILE A 66 0.97 52.34 10.65
CA ILE A 66 0.03 51.25 10.97
C ILE A 66 -1.24 51.81 11.63
N ALA A 67 -1.12 52.77 12.55
CA ALA A 67 -2.27 53.43 13.17
C ALA A 67 -3.15 54.16 12.14
N ALA A 68 -2.55 54.83 11.14
CA ALA A 68 -3.30 55.49 10.06
C ALA A 68 -4.07 54.49 9.18
N ILE A 69 -3.46 53.34 8.85
CA ILE A 69 -4.10 52.26 8.08
C ILE A 69 -5.30 51.68 8.83
N ILE A 70 -5.15 51.41 10.15
CA ILE A 70 -6.24 50.90 11.00
C ILE A 70 -7.40 51.90 11.07
N ILE A 71 -7.11 53.20 11.22
CA ILE A 71 -8.14 54.25 11.23
C ILE A 71 -8.89 54.32 9.87
N ALA A 72 -8.17 54.21 8.75
CA ALA A 72 -8.78 54.17 7.42
C ALA A 72 -9.71 52.95 7.24
N ALA A 73 -9.29 51.76 7.70
CA ALA A 73 -10.11 50.55 7.65
C ALA A 73 -11.39 50.67 8.51
N ILE A 74 -11.31 51.28 9.69
CA ILE A 74 -12.48 51.52 10.57
C ILE A 74 -13.46 52.51 9.92
N ILE A 75 -12.97 53.53 9.21
CA ILE A 75 -13.81 54.48 8.45
C ILE A 75 -14.50 53.77 7.28
N ALA A 76 -13.81 52.89 6.55
CA ALA A 76 -14.41 52.11 5.47
C ALA A 76 -15.51 51.14 5.97
N LEU A 77 -15.26 50.41 7.07
CA LEU A 77 -16.22 49.49 7.68
C LEU A 77 -17.47 50.21 8.21
N SER A 78 -17.30 51.38 8.83
CA SER A 78 -18.43 52.17 9.34
C SER A 78 -19.28 52.81 8.23
N LEU A 79 -18.70 53.13 7.07
CA LEU A 79 -19.46 53.56 5.88
C LEU A 79 -20.25 52.41 5.25
N GLY A 80 -19.68 51.20 5.18
CA GLY A 80 -20.37 50.02 4.62
C GLY A 80 -21.68 49.67 5.34
N LEU A 81 -21.69 49.78 6.68
CA LEU A 81 -22.88 49.52 7.51
C LEU A 81 -24.04 50.50 7.27
N VAL A 82 -23.78 51.72 6.79
CA VAL A 82 -24.82 52.75 6.55
C VAL A 82 -25.64 52.48 5.28
N PHE A 83 -25.07 51.79 4.29
CA PHE A 83 -25.78 51.44 3.04
C PHE A 83 -26.57 50.12 3.11
N GLY A 84 -26.17 49.17 3.96
CA GLY A 84 -26.79 47.84 4.04
C GLY A 84 -28.21 47.79 4.61
N LEU A 85 -28.65 48.81 5.35
CA LEU A 85 -29.90 48.81 6.13
C LEU A 85 -31.04 49.63 5.51
N ARG A 86 -31.18 49.64 4.17
CA ARG A 86 -32.19 50.50 3.50
C ARG A 86 -33.03 49.85 2.40
N LYS A 87 -33.37 48.55 2.49
CA LYS A 87 -34.36 47.95 1.57
C LYS A 87 -35.16 46.73 2.08
N THR A 88 -35.80 46.83 3.25
CA THR A 88 -36.95 45.95 3.62
C THR A 88 -37.97 46.67 4.51
N ASN A 89 -39.25 46.43 4.23
CA ASN A 89 -40.50 46.84 4.91
C ASN A 89 -41.22 48.11 4.39
N ASN A 90 -42.37 47.89 3.72
CA ASN A 90 -43.64 48.43 4.21
C ASN A 90 -44.86 47.61 3.72
N HIS A 91 -46.02 47.84 4.35
CA HIS A 91 -47.17 46.93 4.45
C HIS A 91 -48.25 46.96 3.32
N ASP A 92 -48.96 45.82 3.23
CA ASP A 92 -50.41 45.58 3.08
C ASP A 92 -51.29 46.13 1.93
N SER A 93 -51.89 45.15 1.23
CA SER A 93 -53.34 45.05 0.88
C SER A 93 -53.90 46.01 -0.20
N SER A 94 -54.74 45.59 -1.16
CA SER A 94 -55.97 44.79 -1.02
C SER A 94 -56.64 44.56 -2.41
N LYS A 95 -57.62 43.63 -2.51
CA LYS A 95 -58.79 43.59 -3.46
C LYS A 95 -58.51 43.77 -4.99
N SER A 96 -59.06 43.00 -5.93
CA SER A 96 -60.29 42.18 -5.97
C SER A 96 -60.43 41.44 -7.33
N SER A 97 -61.50 40.63 -7.51
CA SER A 97 -62.24 40.37 -8.78
C SER A 97 -61.46 39.76 -9.97
N SER A 98 -61.63 38.46 -10.29
CA SER A 98 -62.60 37.90 -11.29
C SER A 98 -62.04 37.85 -12.74
N SER A 99 -62.31 36.87 -13.63
CA SER A 99 -63.17 35.66 -13.62
C SER A 99 -62.93 34.80 -14.88
N THR A 100 -63.42 33.54 -14.91
CA THR A 100 -63.70 32.68 -16.12
C THR A 100 -62.51 32.31 -17.02
N SER A 101 -62.48 31.20 -17.80
CA SER A 101 -63.34 30.02 -18.06
C SER A 101 -62.44 28.85 -18.56
N ALA A 102 -62.79 27.55 -18.46
CA ALA A 102 -63.49 26.70 -19.47
C ALA A 102 -63.18 27.06 -20.95
N GLU A 103 -62.96 26.14 -21.91
CA GLU A 103 -63.35 24.71 -22.11
C GLU A 103 -62.39 24.06 -23.17
N SER A 104 -61.89 22.81 -23.06
CA SER A 104 -62.37 21.50 -23.60
C SER A 104 -62.05 21.11 -25.08
N ASP A 105 -61.84 19.80 -25.28
CA ASP A 105 -62.23 18.95 -26.44
C ASP A 105 -61.50 18.91 -27.83
N SER A 106 -60.59 17.91 -27.93
CA SER A 106 -60.76 16.68 -28.76
C SER A 106 -60.49 16.59 -30.28
N SER A 107 -59.88 15.46 -30.67
CA SER A 107 -60.09 14.66 -31.93
C SER A 107 -59.69 15.26 -33.31
N SER A 108 -59.55 14.50 -34.41
CA SER A 108 -58.93 13.17 -34.63
C SER A 108 -58.68 12.89 -36.13
N THR A 109 -57.54 12.26 -36.46
CA THR A 109 -57.29 11.27 -37.54
C THR A 109 -58.01 11.36 -38.91
N THR A 110 -57.28 11.57 -40.03
CA THR A 110 -57.10 10.51 -41.07
C THR A 110 -56.02 10.77 -42.15
N SER A 111 -55.22 9.72 -42.38
CA SER A 111 -54.44 9.28 -43.57
C SER A 111 -54.43 10.06 -44.91
N GLN A 112 -53.24 10.14 -45.53
CA GLN A 112 -52.91 9.33 -46.73
C GLN A 112 -51.39 9.07 -46.86
N SER A 113 -50.93 8.36 -47.92
CA SER A 113 -49.77 7.45 -47.84
C SER A 113 -48.76 7.49 -49.01
N SER A 114 -47.60 6.86 -48.75
CA SER A 114 -46.58 6.34 -49.69
C SER A 114 -45.47 7.30 -50.18
N GLY A 115 -44.26 6.74 -50.37
CA GLY A 115 -43.05 7.44 -50.83
C GLY A 115 -41.81 7.12 -49.98
N SER A 116 -41.11 6.02 -50.28
CA SER A 116 -39.87 5.63 -49.58
C SER A 116 -38.63 6.27 -50.19
N THR A 117 -37.90 7.09 -49.44
CA THR A 117 -36.56 7.57 -49.81
C THR A 117 -35.67 7.62 -48.58
N SER A 118 -34.41 7.20 -48.72
CA SER A 118 -33.38 7.25 -47.67
C SER A 118 -32.62 8.58 -47.70
N SER A 119 -32.51 9.26 -46.56
CA SER A 119 -31.53 10.34 -46.38
C SER A 119 -31.09 10.45 -44.91
N SER A 120 -29.82 10.13 -44.68
CA SER A 120 -28.94 10.67 -43.63
C SER A 120 -29.57 11.34 -42.39
N THR A 121 -29.30 10.75 -41.22
CA THR A 121 -28.99 11.55 -40.03
C THR A 121 -27.84 12.50 -40.36
N VAL A 122 -28.04 13.80 -40.20
CA VAL A 122 -26.96 14.80 -40.30
C VAL A 122 -26.39 15.01 -38.90
N SER A 123 -25.08 14.85 -38.76
CA SER A 123 -24.34 15.19 -37.54
C SER A 123 -24.53 16.67 -37.19
N ALA A 124 -24.66 17.00 -35.91
CA ALA A 124 -24.54 18.38 -35.46
C ALA A 124 -23.05 18.74 -35.36
N ASP A 125 -22.43 19.04 -36.49
CA ASP A 125 -21.02 19.42 -36.54
C ASP A 125 -20.72 20.66 -35.70
N PHE A 126 -19.59 20.61 -35.01
CA PHE A 126 -19.10 21.62 -34.07
C PHE A 126 -18.84 22.95 -34.80
N PRO A 127 -19.31 24.09 -34.27
CA PRO A 127 -19.28 25.34 -35.01
C PRO A 127 -17.85 25.91 -35.08
N VAL A 128 -17.34 26.09 -36.30
CA VAL A 128 -15.96 26.52 -36.58
C VAL A 128 -15.88 28.05 -36.65
N GLY A 129 -14.91 28.67 -35.97
CA GLY A 129 -14.78 30.14 -35.94
C GLY A 129 -13.98 30.69 -34.77
N THR A 130 -13.98 32.03 -34.64
CA THR A 130 -13.37 32.74 -33.50
C THR A 130 -14.44 33.09 -32.47
N TYR A 131 -14.15 32.79 -31.20
CA TYR A 131 -15.07 32.93 -30.07
C TYR A 131 -14.50 33.86 -29.01
N SER A 132 -15.38 34.62 -28.36
CA SER A 132 -15.08 35.40 -27.15
C SER A 132 -16.27 35.25 -26.21
N PHE A 133 -16.04 34.72 -25.01
CA PHE A 133 -17.10 34.41 -24.06
C PHE A 133 -16.66 34.67 -22.62
N THR A 134 -17.58 35.11 -21.77
CA THR A 134 -17.31 35.45 -20.37
C THR A 134 -17.81 34.35 -19.44
N THR A 135 -16.91 33.74 -18.67
CA THR A 135 -17.20 32.64 -17.72
C THR A 135 -16.67 32.92 -16.32
N PHE A 136 -17.06 32.12 -15.33
CA PHE A 136 -16.57 32.20 -13.96
C PHE A 136 -15.23 31.46 -13.78
N LEU A 137 -14.22 32.14 -13.23
CA LEU A 137 -12.95 31.53 -12.82
C LEU A 137 -13.04 31.00 -11.38
N ASP A 138 -13.09 29.69 -11.28
CA ASP A 138 -12.94 28.95 -10.02
C ASP A 138 -11.48 28.95 -9.54
N THR A 139 -11.11 30.01 -8.81
CA THR A 139 -9.79 30.17 -8.17
C THR A 139 -9.74 29.50 -6.79
N VAL A 140 -8.66 28.75 -6.53
CA VAL A 140 -8.46 27.97 -5.29
C VAL A 140 -7.04 28.15 -4.78
N THR A 141 -6.89 28.41 -3.48
CA THR A 141 -5.61 28.28 -2.76
C THR A 141 -5.29 26.81 -2.55
N THR A 142 -4.16 26.34 -3.09
CA THR A 142 -3.71 24.96 -2.92
C THR A 142 -2.96 24.75 -1.62
N ASP A 143 -3.40 23.77 -0.82
CA ASP A 143 -2.50 23.03 0.07
C ASP A 143 -1.70 22.02 -0.78
N CYS A 144 -0.81 22.52 -1.66
CA CYS A 144 0.35 21.72 -2.06
C CYS A 144 1.23 21.57 -0.83
N THR A 145 1.84 20.41 -0.59
CA THR A 145 2.58 20.20 0.66
C THR A 145 3.75 21.19 0.75
N SER A 146 3.74 22.10 1.73
CA SER A 146 4.92 22.91 2.08
C SER A 146 5.96 22.08 2.86
N ASN A 147 6.13 20.84 2.43
CA ASN A 147 7.12 19.89 2.93
C ASN A 147 8.10 19.64 1.78
N SER A 148 9.29 20.22 1.93
CA SER A 148 10.45 20.11 1.02
C SER A 148 10.70 18.68 0.54
N ASP A 149 10.45 17.72 1.40
CA ASP A 149 10.80 16.31 1.23
C ASP A 149 9.84 15.59 0.25
N THR A 150 8.76 16.25 -0.18
CA THR A 150 7.64 15.61 -0.91
C THR A 150 6.99 16.44 -2.02
N TRP A 151 7.08 17.78 -1.97
CA TRP A 151 6.54 18.75 -2.95
C TRP A 151 5.29 18.30 -3.75
N THR A 152 4.24 17.86 -3.05
CA THR A 152 3.10 17.20 -3.69
C THR A 152 1.91 18.16 -3.83
N CYS A 153 1.57 18.52 -5.07
CA CYS A 153 0.30 19.16 -5.39
C CYS A 153 -0.76 18.11 -5.72
N TYR A 154 -1.75 17.95 -4.84
CA TYR A 154 -2.85 17.00 -5.06
C TYR A 154 -3.84 17.45 -6.14
N PRO A 155 -4.53 16.51 -6.83
CA PRO A 155 -5.60 16.83 -7.77
C PRO A 155 -6.80 17.53 -7.08
N TYR A 156 -7.61 18.20 -7.90
CA TYR A 156 -8.35 19.40 -7.53
C TYR A 156 -9.86 19.19 -7.37
N THR A 157 -10.50 19.94 -6.45
CA THR A 157 -11.96 20.11 -6.35
C THR A 157 -12.26 21.47 -5.70
N ILE A 158 -13.40 22.07 -6.04
CA ILE A 158 -13.63 23.52 -5.90
C ILE A 158 -14.77 23.88 -4.95
N TYR A 159 -14.62 25.00 -4.25
CA TYR A 159 -15.74 25.84 -3.77
C TYR A 159 -15.33 27.32 -3.76
N ASN A 160 -16.08 28.17 -4.48
CA ASN A 160 -16.00 29.63 -4.34
C ASN A 160 -17.34 30.18 -3.80
N SER A 161 -17.28 31.13 -2.86
CA SER A 161 -18.45 31.61 -2.11
C SER A 161 -19.13 32.87 -2.69
N ASN A 162 -18.58 33.48 -3.74
CA ASN A 162 -19.15 34.68 -4.37
C ASN A 162 -19.03 34.66 -5.90
N LYS A 163 -20.06 34.15 -6.57
CA LYS A 163 -20.12 33.96 -8.04
C LYS A 163 -19.91 35.24 -8.87
N ASN A 164 -20.12 36.43 -8.30
CA ASN A 164 -20.11 37.69 -9.07
C ASN A 164 -18.73 38.38 -9.10
N LYS A 165 -17.68 37.78 -8.53
CA LYS A 165 -16.36 38.43 -8.36
C LYS A 165 -15.20 37.85 -9.16
N ALA A 166 -15.37 36.72 -9.86
CA ALA A 166 -14.30 36.06 -10.59
C ALA A 166 -14.64 35.79 -12.07
N MET A 167 -15.54 36.57 -12.68
CA MET A 167 -15.82 36.40 -14.10
C MET A 167 -14.67 36.97 -14.96
N THR A 168 -14.27 36.22 -15.99
CA THR A 168 -13.25 36.60 -16.98
C THR A 168 -13.72 36.32 -18.40
N THR A 169 -13.13 36.94 -19.40
CA THR A 169 -13.42 36.68 -20.82
C THR A 169 -12.25 35.96 -21.49
N LEU A 170 -12.55 34.83 -22.15
CA LEU A 170 -11.58 34.00 -22.87
C LEU A 170 -11.83 34.17 -24.38
N ASN A 171 -10.77 34.29 -25.19
CA ASN A 171 -10.89 34.44 -26.65
C ASN A 171 -10.10 33.33 -27.35
N TRP A 172 -10.74 32.56 -28.22
CA TRP A 172 -10.14 31.38 -28.85
C TRP A 172 -10.55 31.25 -30.33
N ILE A 173 -9.79 30.47 -31.09
CA ILE A 173 -10.09 30.10 -32.48
C ILE A 173 -10.27 28.59 -32.56
N ILE A 174 -11.36 28.15 -33.18
CA ILE A 174 -11.66 26.75 -33.46
C ILE A 174 -11.56 26.52 -34.98
N THR A 175 -10.89 25.44 -35.37
CA THR A 175 -10.71 24.98 -36.76
C THR A 175 -11.14 23.50 -36.89
N GLY A 176 -11.36 22.99 -38.11
CA GLY A 176 -11.68 21.57 -38.35
C GLY A 176 -13.02 21.27 -39.03
N SER A 177 -13.41 19.98 -39.05
CA SER A 177 -14.67 19.48 -39.63
C SER A 177 -14.89 17.98 -39.32
N GLU A 178 -16.14 17.48 -39.41
CA GLU A 178 -16.48 16.04 -39.33
C GLU A 178 -15.85 15.33 -38.12
N GLY A 179 -16.08 15.87 -36.92
CA GLY A 179 -15.55 15.35 -35.65
C GLY A 179 -14.08 15.66 -35.36
N ASN A 180 -13.30 16.08 -36.36
CA ASN A 180 -11.88 16.42 -36.22
C ASN A 180 -11.74 17.93 -36.03
N TYR A 181 -11.82 18.39 -34.79
CA TYR A 181 -11.78 19.80 -34.41
C TYR A 181 -10.50 20.14 -33.65
N LYS A 182 -10.02 21.38 -33.81
CA LYS A 182 -8.83 21.91 -33.14
C LYS A 182 -9.11 23.26 -32.51
N ILE A 183 -8.34 23.63 -31.48
CA ILE A 183 -8.45 24.90 -30.76
C ILE A 183 -7.11 25.59 -30.52
N THR A 184 -7.12 26.91 -30.67
CA THR A 184 -6.01 27.84 -30.47
C THR A 184 -6.43 28.96 -29.53
N SER A 185 -5.54 29.35 -28.61
CA SER A 185 -5.74 30.41 -27.63
C SER A 185 -5.30 31.78 -28.16
N THR A 186 -5.98 32.86 -27.79
CA THR A 186 -5.64 34.24 -28.19
C THR A 186 -5.98 35.24 -27.07
N ASP A 187 -5.06 36.14 -26.71
CA ASP A 187 -5.27 37.18 -25.68
C ASP A 187 -6.00 36.66 -24.42
N ASN A 188 -5.44 35.63 -23.79
CA ASN A 188 -6.09 34.87 -22.71
C ASN A 188 -5.67 35.38 -21.31
N PRO A 189 -6.60 35.86 -20.45
CA PRO A 189 -6.28 36.40 -19.13
C PRO A 189 -5.77 35.38 -18.09
N LEU A 190 -5.68 34.09 -18.44
CA LEU A 190 -5.03 33.06 -17.64
C LEU A 190 -3.55 32.80 -18.02
N SER A 191 -3.02 33.45 -19.07
CA SER A 191 -1.73 33.09 -19.68
C SER A 191 -1.66 31.64 -20.19
N ALA A 192 -2.82 31.05 -20.51
CA ALA A 192 -2.93 29.73 -21.10
C ALA A 192 -2.80 29.84 -22.63
N ASP A 193 -1.57 29.71 -23.13
CA ASP A 193 -1.24 29.78 -24.56
C ASP A 193 -1.10 28.36 -25.15
N PHE A 194 -1.83 28.08 -26.22
CA PHE A 194 -1.86 26.79 -26.92
C PHE A 194 -2.36 26.99 -28.35
N GLU A 195 -1.89 26.18 -29.31
CA GLU A 195 -2.19 26.33 -30.74
C GLU A 195 -2.46 24.96 -31.39
N ASP A 196 -3.50 24.89 -32.23
CA ASP A 196 -3.94 23.73 -33.01
C ASP A 196 -4.09 22.42 -32.18
N VAL A 197 -4.49 22.53 -30.91
CA VAL A 197 -4.72 21.39 -30.01
C VAL A 197 -6.00 20.67 -30.41
N ASP A 198 -5.97 19.34 -30.55
CA ASP A 198 -7.16 18.55 -30.89
C ASP A 198 -8.23 18.57 -29.78
N LEU A 199 -9.48 18.69 -30.21
CA LEU A 199 -10.68 18.67 -29.38
C LEU A 199 -11.37 17.31 -29.49
N GLU A 200 -11.26 16.51 -28.43
CA GLU A 200 -11.89 15.19 -28.33
C GLU A 200 -13.30 15.31 -27.75
N LEU A 201 -14.30 14.64 -28.35
CA LEU A 201 -15.69 14.67 -27.89
C LEU A 201 -15.92 13.68 -26.74
N TYR A 202 -16.41 14.16 -25.60
CA TYR A 202 -16.65 13.38 -24.39
C TYR A 202 -18.08 13.52 -23.88
N SER A 203 -18.65 12.40 -23.41
CA SER A 203 -20.07 12.31 -22.99
C SER A 203 -21.09 12.67 -24.08
N GLU A 204 -20.82 12.28 -25.34
CA GLU A 204 -21.75 12.44 -26.48
C GLU A 204 -23.18 11.98 -26.14
N GLY A 205 -24.16 12.77 -26.55
CA GLY A 205 -25.59 12.54 -26.34
C GLY A 205 -26.13 12.99 -24.97
N GLN A 206 -25.27 13.30 -23.99
CA GLN A 206 -25.69 13.55 -22.59
C GLN A 206 -25.87 15.05 -22.28
N ASP A 207 -26.44 15.37 -21.11
CA ASP A 207 -26.56 16.76 -20.62
C ASP A 207 -25.19 17.39 -20.28
N SER A 208 -24.17 16.56 -20.03
CA SER A 208 -22.77 16.96 -19.76
C SER A 208 -21.84 16.79 -20.97
N GLU A 209 -22.40 16.63 -22.17
CA GLU A 209 -21.68 16.55 -23.44
C GLU A 209 -20.73 17.73 -23.60
N ARG A 210 -19.44 17.43 -23.80
CA ARG A 210 -18.37 18.43 -23.80
C ARG A 210 -17.20 17.95 -24.63
N TYR A 211 -16.57 18.87 -25.35
CA TYR A 211 -15.25 18.59 -25.90
C TYR A 211 -14.19 18.79 -24.83
N HIS A 212 -13.09 18.06 -24.89
CA HIS A 212 -11.92 18.32 -24.07
C HIS A 212 -10.65 18.41 -24.90
N PHE A 213 -9.67 19.11 -24.36
CA PHE A 213 -8.37 19.36 -24.96
C PHE A 213 -7.34 19.52 -23.82
N GLN A 214 -6.08 19.19 -24.05
CA GLN A 214 -5.02 19.38 -23.06
C GLN A 214 -4.14 20.58 -23.42
N PHE A 215 -3.90 21.44 -22.44
CA PHE A 215 -3.02 22.61 -22.58
C PHE A 215 -2.12 22.73 -21.35
N THR A 216 -0.94 23.30 -21.54
CA THR A 216 0.02 23.59 -20.47
C THR A 216 -0.14 25.02 -19.98
N MET A 217 -0.01 25.24 -18.68
CA MET A 217 -0.02 26.58 -18.06
C MET A 217 0.84 26.55 -16.79
N ASP A 218 1.52 27.66 -16.50
CA ASP A 218 2.33 27.78 -15.29
C ASP A 218 1.44 28.16 -14.08
N LYS A 219 1.75 27.63 -12.89
CA LYS A 219 0.87 27.74 -11.71
C LYS A 219 1.58 28.31 -10.49
N GLU A 220 1.20 29.52 -10.08
CA GLU A 220 1.68 30.19 -8.88
C GLU A 220 1.12 29.54 -7.59
N VAL A 221 1.98 29.34 -6.59
CA VAL A 221 1.70 28.78 -5.26
C VAL A 221 2.54 29.54 -4.22
N VAL A 222 1.94 29.94 -3.10
CA VAL A 222 2.68 30.53 -1.96
C VAL A 222 2.81 29.48 -0.86
N PRO A 223 4.04 29.08 -0.45
CA PRO A 223 4.22 28.08 0.62
C PRO A 223 3.61 28.52 1.96
N SER A 224 2.94 27.59 2.64
CA SER A 224 2.37 27.80 3.99
C SER A 224 3.40 27.85 5.12
N VAL A 225 4.67 27.55 4.83
CA VAL A 225 5.83 27.59 5.74
C VAL A 225 7.01 28.20 4.96
N PRO A 226 7.85 29.07 5.55
CA PRO A 226 9.03 29.59 4.86
C PRO A 226 9.99 28.48 4.43
N ILE A 227 10.51 28.57 3.21
CA ILE A 227 11.46 27.60 2.63
C ILE A 227 12.88 28.20 2.49
N THR A 228 13.18 29.22 3.30
CA THR A 228 14.47 29.92 3.32
C THR A 228 14.94 30.08 4.77
N ASP A 229 16.22 29.86 5.04
CA ASP A 229 16.83 29.94 6.39
C ASP A 229 16.66 31.29 7.11
N ASP A 230 16.21 32.35 6.42
CA ASP A 230 15.98 33.69 6.96
C ASP A 230 14.50 34.13 7.04
N ASP A 231 13.55 33.16 7.01
CA ASP A 231 12.10 33.38 7.15
C ASP A 231 11.49 34.36 6.11
N SER A 232 12.04 34.42 4.89
CA SER A 232 11.60 35.36 3.85
C SER A 232 10.34 34.94 3.09
N ASP A 233 9.46 35.91 2.81
CA ASP A 233 8.27 35.74 1.95
C ASP A 233 8.65 35.13 0.59
N THR A 234 8.05 34.00 0.22
CA THR A 234 8.45 33.19 -0.95
C THR A 234 7.24 32.86 -1.84
N VAL A 235 7.46 32.79 -3.16
CA VAL A 235 6.45 32.41 -4.17
C VAL A 235 7.01 31.36 -5.13
N CYS A 236 6.20 30.38 -5.53
CA CYS A 236 6.62 29.19 -6.26
C CYS A 236 5.78 28.97 -7.52
N TYR A 237 6.39 28.57 -8.64
CA TYR A 237 5.71 28.35 -9.91
C TYR A 237 5.91 26.91 -10.40
N PHE A 238 4.82 26.16 -10.58
CA PHE A 238 4.87 24.85 -11.23
C PHE A 238 4.73 25.03 -12.74
N ASN A 239 5.86 24.99 -13.45
CA ASN A 239 5.89 25.22 -14.90
C ASN A 239 5.26 24.06 -15.68
N SER A 240 4.72 24.36 -16.86
CA SER A 240 4.18 23.39 -17.81
C SER A 240 3.14 22.43 -17.20
N THR A 241 2.33 22.90 -16.23
CA THR A 241 1.31 22.07 -15.60
C THR A 241 0.23 21.71 -16.62
N ILE A 242 -0.04 20.42 -16.81
CA ILE A 242 -1.01 19.95 -17.82
C ILE A 242 -2.43 20.07 -17.25
N PHE A 243 -3.22 20.95 -17.87
CA PHE A 243 -4.65 21.09 -17.63
C PHE A 243 -5.45 20.44 -18.77
N THR A 244 -6.50 19.72 -18.42
CA THR A 244 -7.56 19.35 -19.35
C THR A 244 -8.63 20.43 -19.29
N GLY A 245 -8.78 21.17 -20.40
CA GLY A 245 -9.89 22.09 -20.62
C GLY A 245 -11.11 21.34 -21.12
N TYR A 246 -12.30 21.72 -20.65
CA TYR A 246 -13.59 21.17 -21.09
C TYR A 246 -14.51 22.28 -21.60
N LEU A 247 -15.10 22.06 -22.78
CA LEU A 247 -16.01 22.96 -23.48
C LEU A 247 -17.41 22.37 -23.51
N TYR A 248 -18.31 22.83 -22.65
CA TYR A 248 -19.64 22.25 -22.52
C TYR A 248 -20.54 22.66 -23.69
N THR A 249 -21.03 21.65 -24.41
CA THR A 249 -21.86 21.82 -25.61
C THR A 249 -23.31 22.19 -25.29
N LYS A 250 -23.74 21.94 -24.06
CA LYS A 250 -25.08 22.18 -23.53
C LYS A 250 -24.96 22.92 -22.20
N MET A 251 -25.97 23.74 -21.89
CA MET A 251 -25.98 24.58 -20.70
C MET A 251 -26.38 23.76 -19.46
N GLU A 252 -25.47 23.63 -18.49
CA GLU A 252 -25.78 22.98 -17.21
C GLU A 252 -26.78 23.82 -16.40
N LYS A 253 -27.72 23.15 -15.71
CA LYS A 253 -28.69 23.84 -14.85
C LYS A 253 -27.98 24.58 -13.72
N ASP A 254 -28.42 25.81 -13.45
CA ASP A 254 -27.91 26.72 -12.42
C ASP A 254 -26.47 27.27 -12.66
N TYR A 255 -25.95 27.16 -13.89
CA TYR A 255 -24.73 27.85 -14.33
C TYR A 255 -24.98 29.35 -14.58
N PRO A 256 -24.14 30.28 -14.09
CA PRO A 256 -24.39 31.72 -14.18
C PRO A 256 -23.88 32.32 -15.50
N THR A 257 -24.79 32.69 -16.41
CA THR A 257 -24.48 33.57 -17.55
C THR A 257 -24.64 35.04 -17.18
N ASN A 258 -23.91 35.94 -17.87
CA ASN A 258 -24.36 37.33 -17.98
C ASN A 258 -25.50 37.37 -19.00
N ASP A 259 -26.63 38.00 -18.66
CA ASP A 259 -27.65 38.38 -19.63
C ASP A 259 -27.05 39.32 -20.71
N GLU A 260 -27.71 39.38 -21.88
CA GLU A 260 -27.35 40.20 -23.06
C GLU A 260 -26.23 39.66 -23.99
N SER A 261 -26.31 38.39 -24.41
CA SER A 261 -25.93 38.00 -25.80
C SER A 261 -26.64 36.72 -26.27
N ASP A 262 -26.89 36.60 -27.58
CA ASP A 262 -27.46 35.39 -28.20
C ASP A 262 -26.43 34.25 -28.21
N ASN A 263 -26.49 33.36 -27.21
CA ASN A 263 -25.72 32.10 -27.04
C ASN A 263 -24.46 31.94 -27.93
N PRO A 264 -23.36 32.66 -27.63
CA PRO A 264 -22.04 32.29 -28.14
C PRO A 264 -21.59 31.02 -27.43
N TRP A 265 -21.82 29.88 -28.08
CA TRP A 265 -21.23 28.57 -27.73
C TRP A 265 -19.70 28.72 -27.53
N PRO A 266 -19.03 28.09 -26.53
CA PRO A 266 -19.52 27.11 -25.54
C PRO A 266 -20.26 27.72 -24.33
N TYR A 267 -21.09 26.91 -23.68
CA TYR A 267 -21.95 27.37 -22.57
C TYR A 267 -21.23 27.50 -21.22
N ALA A 268 -20.23 26.67 -20.99
CA ALA A 268 -19.42 26.66 -19.78
C ALA A 268 -18.03 26.14 -20.11
N VAL A 269 -17.04 26.61 -19.34
CA VAL A 269 -15.65 26.17 -19.45
C VAL A 269 -15.10 25.86 -18.07
N ARG A 270 -14.37 24.76 -18.00
CA ARG A 270 -13.69 24.27 -16.80
C ARG A 270 -12.29 23.80 -17.21
N ALA A 271 -11.26 24.24 -16.50
CA ALA A 271 -9.93 23.68 -16.63
C ALA A 271 -9.63 22.86 -15.36
N GLU A 272 -9.25 21.61 -15.52
CA GLU A 272 -8.85 20.74 -14.41
C GLU A 272 -7.38 20.36 -14.58
N GLN A 273 -6.60 20.43 -13.51
CA GLN A 273 -5.24 19.91 -13.53
C GLN A 273 -5.29 18.39 -13.68
N SER A 274 -4.92 17.88 -14.86
CA SER A 274 -4.96 16.45 -15.20
C SER A 274 -3.66 15.72 -14.88
N VAL A 275 -2.54 16.43 -14.80
CA VAL A 275 -1.23 15.90 -14.37
C VAL A 275 -0.53 16.93 -13.46
N GLY A 276 0.42 16.48 -12.63
CA GLY A 276 1.41 17.39 -12.04
C GLY A 276 2.18 18.16 -13.13
N GLY A 277 2.66 19.36 -12.81
CA GLY A 277 3.73 19.99 -13.59
C GLY A 277 5.02 19.17 -13.51
N GLY A 278 5.98 19.48 -14.38
CA GLY A 278 7.19 18.66 -14.59
C GLY A 278 7.95 18.30 -13.30
N GLU A 279 8.43 17.05 -13.25
CA GLU A 279 9.29 16.45 -12.20
C GLU A 279 8.81 16.56 -10.73
N ASN A 280 7.64 17.14 -10.47
CA ASN A 280 7.07 17.51 -9.17
C ASN A 280 7.80 18.63 -8.40
N VAL A 281 8.68 19.40 -9.06
CA VAL A 281 9.46 20.46 -8.40
C VAL A 281 9.03 21.84 -8.90
N PRO A 282 8.67 22.79 -8.01
CA PRO A 282 8.34 24.15 -8.41
C PRO A 282 9.56 25.06 -8.51
N ASN A 283 9.49 26.06 -9.39
CA ASN A 283 10.42 27.19 -9.40
C ASN A 283 10.06 28.20 -8.30
N CYS A 284 10.70 28.13 -7.14
CA CYS A 284 10.49 29.07 -6.03
C CYS A 284 11.44 30.26 -6.06
N TYR A 285 10.92 31.40 -5.63
CA TYR A 285 11.59 32.69 -5.61
C TYR A 285 11.35 33.44 -4.30
N LYS A 286 12.42 33.98 -3.75
CA LYS A 286 12.41 34.92 -2.63
C LYS A 286 11.76 36.21 -3.09
N THR A 287 10.91 36.79 -2.23
CA THR A 287 10.23 38.05 -2.51
C THR A 287 10.48 39.10 -1.43
N VAL A 288 10.64 40.36 -1.85
CA VAL A 288 10.93 41.48 -0.93
C VAL A 288 9.97 42.63 -1.21
N ASN A 289 8.95 42.78 -0.35
CA ASN A 289 7.79 43.66 -0.54
C ASN A 289 6.95 43.28 -1.78
N GLY A 290 6.70 41.98 -2.02
CA GLY A 290 5.87 41.52 -3.14
C GLY A 290 6.53 41.67 -4.52
N ARG A 291 7.85 41.56 -4.58
CA ARG A 291 8.62 41.48 -5.83
C ARG A 291 9.65 40.35 -5.73
N ILE A 292 9.70 39.50 -6.74
CA ILE A 292 10.73 38.49 -6.98
C ILE A 292 12.12 39.15 -6.92
N THR A 293 13.07 38.53 -6.21
CA THR A 293 14.46 39.00 -6.10
C THR A 293 15.53 37.95 -6.40
N GLU A 294 15.29 36.68 -6.06
CA GLU A 294 16.29 35.62 -6.02
C GLU A 294 15.58 34.27 -6.19
N GLN A 295 16.10 33.36 -7.03
CA GLN A 295 15.54 32.02 -7.21
C GLN A 295 16.12 31.09 -6.12
N ILE A 296 15.28 30.23 -5.56
CA ILE A 296 15.60 29.36 -4.40
C ILE A 296 15.81 27.91 -4.83
N THR A 297 15.07 27.45 -5.85
CA THR A 297 15.00 26.03 -6.26
C THR A 297 15.95 25.67 -7.41
N GLU A 298 16.99 26.46 -7.65
CA GLU A 298 18.06 26.18 -8.63
C GLU A 298 19.00 25.07 -8.07
N GLY A 299 18.41 23.92 -7.69
CA GLY A 299 19.06 22.84 -6.93
C GLY A 299 18.12 21.90 -6.14
N LEU A 300 16.89 21.64 -6.61
CA LEU A 300 15.89 20.79 -5.93
C LEU A 300 15.30 19.66 -6.81
N ASP A 301 15.92 19.36 -7.96
CA ASP A 301 15.46 18.43 -9.01
C ASP A 301 15.95 16.96 -8.88
N ALA A 302 15.87 16.29 -7.71
CA ALA A 302 15.92 14.81 -7.60
C ALA A 302 15.69 14.18 -6.19
N MET A 303 15.77 14.92 -5.08
CA MET A 303 16.13 14.34 -3.78
C MET A 303 15.16 13.30 -3.16
N GLY A 304 13.92 13.20 -3.67
CA GLY A 304 12.81 12.50 -2.97
C GLY A 304 12.62 10.99 -3.19
N ALA A 305 13.08 10.37 -4.29
CA ALA A 305 12.64 8.99 -4.62
C ALA A 305 13.55 8.12 -5.53
N ARG A 306 14.88 8.10 -5.31
CA ARG A 306 15.76 7.12 -5.99
C ARG A 306 16.01 5.88 -5.12
N ARG A 307 15.78 4.67 -5.66
CA ARG A 307 16.28 3.43 -5.02
C ARG A 307 17.80 3.38 -5.10
N ARG A 308 18.49 3.73 -4.01
CA ARG A 308 19.94 3.53 -3.89
C ARG A 308 20.29 2.08 -3.58
N ASP A 309 19.86 1.18 -4.49
CA ASP A 309 20.34 -0.20 -4.54
C ASP A 309 21.84 -0.17 -4.87
N THR A 310 22.65 -0.63 -3.91
CA THR A 310 24.08 -0.30 -3.70
C THR A 310 24.37 1.14 -3.26
N MET A 311 24.92 1.27 -2.06
CA MET A 311 25.51 2.52 -1.54
C MET A 311 26.74 2.85 -2.40
N ALA A 312 26.69 3.99 -3.09
CA ALA A 312 27.71 4.40 -4.05
C ALA A 312 29.05 4.68 -3.35
N SER A 313 30.16 4.26 -3.97
CA SER A 313 31.49 4.57 -3.45
C SER A 313 31.80 6.06 -3.69
N PRO A 314 32.27 6.84 -2.69
CA PRO A 314 32.61 8.26 -2.86
C PRO A 314 33.68 8.56 -3.93
N PHE A 315 34.38 7.54 -4.42
CA PHE A 315 35.27 7.60 -5.58
C PHE A 315 35.38 6.20 -6.22
N LEU A 316 35.89 6.12 -7.45
CA LEU A 316 36.17 4.86 -8.14
C LEU A 316 37.65 4.74 -8.53
N PRO A 317 38.39 3.74 -8.04
CA PRO A 317 39.69 3.37 -8.59
C PRO A 317 39.54 2.84 -10.03
N SER A 318 40.23 3.44 -11.01
CA SER A 318 40.33 2.88 -12.36
C SER A 318 41.51 1.93 -12.49
N ILE A 319 41.27 0.72 -13.00
CA ILE A 319 42.23 -0.38 -13.09
C ILE A 319 42.38 -0.91 -14.53
N ASP A 320 43.51 -1.53 -14.83
CA ASP A 320 43.61 -2.55 -15.88
C ASP A 320 43.21 -3.90 -15.27
N PHE A 321 42.08 -4.45 -15.74
CA PHE A 321 41.52 -5.69 -15.22
C PHE A 321 42.40 -6.93 -15.47
N LYS A 322 43.46 -6.82 -16.30
CA LYS A 322 44.44 -7.88 -16.57
C LYS A 322 45.67 -7.86 -15.66
N SER A 323 45.94 -6.74 -14.95
CA SER A 323 47.12 -6.58 -14.09
C SER A 323 46.86 -6.10 -12.66
N TYR A 324 45.64 -5.63 -12.34
CA TYR A 324 45.24 -5.11 -11.01
C TYR A 324 45.56 -6.01 -9.81
N ALA A 325 45.74 -7.32 -10.01
CA ALA A 325 45.96 -8.29 -8.94
C ALA A 325 47.33 -8.15 -8.25
N SER A 326 48.32 -7.54 -8.91
CA SER A 326 49.66 -7.28 -8.35
C SER A 326 50.33 -6.12 -9.10
N PRO A 327 49.87 -4.88 -8.88
CA PRO A 327 50.42 -3.71 -9.56
C PRO A 327 51.83 -3.39 -9.06
N ALA A 328 52.61 -2.70 -9.89
CA ALA A 328 53.95 -2.24 -9.49
C ALA A 328 53.94 -1.02 -8.55
N GLN A 329 52.79 -0.34 -8.42
CA GLN A 329 52.58 0.85 -7.59
C GLN A 329 51.08 1.03 -7.33
N GLY A 330 50.70 1.54 -6.16
CA GLY A 330 49.31 1.86 -5.79
C GLY A 330 48.46 0.67 -5.36
N LEU A 331 47.12 0.78 -5.48
CA LEU A 331 46.18 -0.16 -4.87
C LEU A 331 46.15 -1.54 -5.54
N ASP A 332 46.49 -2.58 -4.78
CA ASP A 332 46.32 -3.99 -5.16
C ASP A 332 44.87 -4.49 -4.99
N ALA A 333 44.58 -5.72 -5.44
CA ALA A 333 43.26 -6.34 -5.33
C ALA A 333 42.69 -6.42 -3.90
N GLN A 334 43.54 -6.48 -2.86
CA GLN A 334 43.10 -6.51 -1.48
C GLN A 334 42.69 -5.10 -1.02
N ALA A 335 43.51 -4.08 -1.30
CA ALA A 335 43.17 -2.68 -1.02
C ALA A 335 41.93 -2.21 -1.81
N LEU A 336 41.78 -2.65 -3.07
CA LEU A 336 40.60 -2.39 -3.90
C LEU A 336 39.32 -3.02 -3.32
N SER A 337 39.41 -4.19 -2.67
CA SER A 337 38.24 -4.80 -2.00
C SER A 337 37.72 -3.94 -0.85
N TYR A 338 38.60 -3.23 -0.13
CA TYR A 338 38.19 -2.35 0.97
C TYR A 338 37.35 -1.16 0.51
N ILE A 339 37.59 -0.65 -0.71
CA ILE A 339 36.75 0.37 -1.36
C ILE A 339 35.46 -0.28 -1.90
N GLY A 340 35.59 -1.48 -2.48
CA GLY A 340 34.47 -2.34 -2.84
C GLY A 340 33.76 -1.96 -4.14
N ALA A 341 34.33 -1.04 -4.94
CA ALA A 341 33.94 -0.75 -6.31
C ALA A 341 35.17 -0.35 -7.13
N VAL A 342 35.18 -0.62 -8.44
CA VAL A 342 36.26 -0.29 -9.38
C VAL A 342 35.70 0.10 -10.74
N PHE A 343 36.48 0.84 -11.54
CA PHE A 343 36.21 1.18 -12.94
C PHE A 343 37.26 0.55 -13.86
N THR A 344 36.88 0.09 -15.05
CA THR A 344 37.82 -0.42 -16.06
C THR A 344 37.23 -0.31 -17.47
N THR A 345 38.03 -0.48 -18.51
CA THR A 345 37.64 -0.37 -19.92
C THR A 345 37.59 -1.75 -20.58
N VAL A 346 36.63 -2.03 -21.45
CA VAL A 346 36.56 -3.28 -22.24
C VAL A 346 36.38 -3.00 -23.73
N THR A 347 37.01 -3.83 -24.55
CA THR A 347 37.00 -3.73 -26.02
C THR A 347 36.54 -5.05 -26.66
N PRO A 348 36.20 -5.07 -27.96
CA PRO A 348 35.88 -6.32 -28.67
C PRO A 348 37.05 -7.31 -28.70
N ALA A 349 38.29 -6.86 -28.47
CA ALA A 349 39.48 -7.71 -28.43
C ALA A 349 39.70 -8.41 -27.09
N ASP A 350 38.97 -8.04 -26.02
CA ASP A 350 39.17 -8.58 -24.68
C ASP A 350 37.92 -8.75 -23.82
N ILE A 351 36.75 -8.74 -24.43
CA ILE A 351 35.48 -9.06 -23.76
C ILE A 351 35.45 -10.47 -23.14
N ASP A 352 36.10 -11.47 -23.76
CA ASP A 352 36.24 -12.82 -23.20
C ASP A 352 37.08 -12.82 -21.90
N ASP A 353 38.17 -12.04 -21.86
CA ASP A 353 38.97 -11.84 -20.64
C ASP A 353 38.11 -11.12 -19.58
N ALA A 354 37.28 -10.15 -19.96
CA ALA A 354 36.39 -9.43 -19.06
C ALA A 354 35.30 -10.34 -18.43
N PHE A 355 34.78 -11.33 -19.18
CA PHE A 355 33.87 -12.36 -18.63
C PHE A 355 34.58 -13.30 -17.65
N VAL A 356 35.83 -13.68 -17.91
CA VAL A 356 36.66 -14.46 -16.98
C VAL A 356 36.93 -13.68 -15.69
N TYR A 357 37.37 -12.43 -15.83
CA TYR A 357 37.59 -11.51 -14.73
C TYR A 357 36.33 -11.28 -13.90
N LEU A 358 35.15 -11.05 -14.51
CA LEU A 358 33.90 -10.84 -13.79
C LEU A 358 33.53 -12.07 -12.95
N ARG A 359 33.66 -13.27 -13.52
CA ARG A 359 33.40 -14.54 -12.82
C ARG A 359 34.31 -14.72 -11.59
N GLU A 360 35.53 -14.20 -11.63
CA GLU A 360 36.54 -14.35 -10.57
C GLU A 360 36.49 -13.22 -9.53
N THR A 361 35.99 -12.04 -9.90
CA THR A 361 35.90 -10.85 -9.02
C THR A 361 34.50 -10.55 -8.49
N PHE A 362 33.44 -11.19 -9.04
CA PHE A 362 32.06 -10.99 -8.59
C PHE A 362 31.95 -11.12 -7.07
N GLY A 363 31.25 -10.19 -6.41
CA GLY A 363 31.08 -10.20 -4.96
C GLY A 363 32.39 -10.06 -4.16
N THR A 364 33.45 -9.52 -4.77
CA THR A 364 34.66 -9.00 -4.08
C THR A 364 34.66 -7.47 -4.12
N PHE A 365 34.28 -6.90 -5.26
CA PHE A 365 33.96 -5.48 -5.46
C PHE A 365 32.99 -5.32 -6.65
N ALA A 366 32.37 -4.15 -6.79
CA ALA A 366 31.48 -3.82 -7.89
C ALA A 366 32.25 -3.23 -9.10
N THR A 367 32.44 -4.03 -10.15
CA THR A 367 33.09 -3.55 -11.38
C THR A 367 32.14 -2.73 -12.25
N HIS A 368 32.60 -1.54 -12.63
CA HIS A 368 31.99 -0.64 -13.60
C HIS A 368 32.82 -0.71 -14.89
N PHE A 369 32.18 -0.88 -16.05
CA PHE A 369 32.87 -1.01 -17.34
C PHE A 369 32.59 0.17 -18.26
N ASP A 370 33.63 0.79 -18.81
CA ASP A 370 33.55 1.51 -20.08
C ASP A 370 33.41 0.51 -21.22
N ALA A 371 32.21 0.44 -21.78
CA ALA A 371 31.81 -0.42 -22.87
C ALA A 371 31.54 0.38 -24.16
N SER A 372 31.96 1.65 -24.22
CA SER A 372 31.76 2.52 -25.39
C SER A 372 32.48 2.03 -26.65
N ALA A 373 33.51 1.20 -26.50
CA ALA A 373 34.22 0.54 -27.59
C ALA A 373 33.55 -0.74 -28.12
N LEU A 374 32.45 -1.21 -27.51
CA LEU A 374 31.71 -2.39 -27.99
C LEU A 374 30.70 -2.01 -29.07
N GLU A 375 30.90 -2.51 -30.29
CA GLU A 375 30.04 -2.20 -31.45
C GLU A 375 28.62 -2.78 -31.29
N GLU A 376 28.47 -3.94 -30.64
CA GLU A 376 27.20 -4.66 -30.51
C GLU A 376 26.57 -4.51 -29.12
N VAL A 377 25.30 -4.06 -29.08
CA VAL A 377 24.55 -3.91 -27.81
C VAL A 377 24.25 -5.26 -27.14
N SER A 378 24.25 -6.38 -27.87
CA SER A 378 24.15 -7.73 -27.29
C SER A 378 25.23 -8.01 -26.25
N ASP A 379 26.40 -7.39 -26.42
CA ASP A 379 27.61 -7.69 -25.68
C ASP A 379 27.65 -6.86 -24.40
N VAL A 380 27.20 -5.60 -24.48
CA VAL A 380 26.90 -4.75 -23.32
C VAL A 380 25.85 -5.42 -22.40
N VAL A 381 24.76 -5.96 -22.98
CA VAL A 381 23.76 -6.73 -22.22
C VAL A 381 24.37 -8.01 -21.62
N SER A 382 25.33 -8.63 -22.29
CA SER A 382 26.00 -9.84 -21.81
C SER A 382 26.99 -9.57 -20.67
N LEU A 383 27.64 -8.40 -20.63
CA LEU A 383 28.41 -7.93 -19.47
C LEU A 383 27.52 -7.67 -18.25
N LEU A 384 26.34 -7.08 -18.45
CA LEU A 384 25.33 -6.90 -17.39
C LEU A 384 24.79 -8.24 -16.88
N ASP A 385 24.57 -9.23 -17.76
CA ASP A 385 24.25 -10.62 -17.38
C ASP A 385 25.40 -11.34 -16.67
N ALA A 386 26.65 -11.00 -16.97
CA ALA A 386 27.85 -11.59 -16.36
C ALA A 386 28.15 -11.01 -14.96
N GLY A 387 27.59 -9.86 -14.63
CA GLY A 387 27.66 -9.26 -13.29
C GLY A 387 28.33 -7.88 -13.21
N ALA A 388 28.54 -7.19 -14.34
CA ALA A 388 28.95 -5.77 -14.33
C ALA A 388 27.91 -4.93 -13.55
N ALA A 389 28.37 -4.10 -12.60
CA ALA A 389 27.48 -3.32 -11.74
C ALA A 389 26.78 -2.23 -12.55
N LYS A 390 27.57 -1.37 -13.22
CA LYS A 390 27.11 -0.40 -14.22
C LYS A 390 27.96 -0.51 -15.49
N VAL A 391 27.38 -0.15 -16.63
CA VAL A 391 28.09 -0.01 -17.92
C VAL A 391 28.00 1.43 -18.43
N PHE A 392 29.15 1.95 -18.83
CA PHE A 392 29.34 3.29 -19.36
C PHE A 392 29.34 3.18 -20.88
N VAL A 393 28.44 3.92 -21.53
CA VAL A 393 28.06 3.74 -22.94
C VAL A 393 27.90 5.07 -23.65
N SER A 394 28.14 5.07 -24.96
CA SER A 394 27.84 6.21 -25.84
C SER A 394 26.33 6.50 -25.88
N LEU A 395 25.97 7.74 -26.22
CA LEU A 395 24.57 8.15 -26.38
C LEU A 395 23.82 7.31 -27.44
N GLN A 396 24.51 6.83 -28.47
CA GLN A 396 23.94 5.93 -29.49
C GLN A 396 23.61 4.54 -28.91
N GLN A 397 24.54 3.93 -28.18
CA GLN A 397 24.28 2.66 -27.48
C GLN A 397 23.18 2.81 -26.43
N LEU A 398 23.12 3.94 -25.71
CA LEU A 398 22.07 4.23 -24.71
C LEU A 398 20.67 4.23 -25.34
N GLN A 399 20.48 4.88 -26.49
CA GLN A 399 19.21 4.89 -27.21
C GLN A 399 18.75 3.48 -27.59
N GLN A 400 19.68 2.62 -28.03
CA GLN A 400 19.41 1.22 -28.35
C GLN A 400 19.11 0.39 -27.10
N LEU A 401 19.90 0.53 -26.02
CA LEU A 401 19.71 -0.16 -24.74
C LEU A 401 18.36 0.15 -24.09
N ARG A 402 17.85 1.38 -24.20
CA ARG A 402 16.49 1.75 -23.74
C ARG A 402 15.36 0.93 -24.39
N THR A 403 15.60 0.27 -25.53
CA THR A 403 14.62 -0.63 -26.17
C THR A 403 14.66 -2.08 -25.67
N VAL A 404 15.69 -2.46 -24.90
CA VAL A 404 15.88 -3.84 -24.42
C VAL A 404 15.07 -4.04 -23.14
N PRO A 405 14.10 -4.98 -23.10
CA PRO A 405 13.21 -5.13 -21.96
C PRO A 405 13.93 -5.72 -20.74
N ASN A 406 13.58 -5.22 -19.55
CA ASN A 406 14.18 -5.58 -18.25
C ASN A 406 15.64 -5.11 -18.03
N ILE A 407 16.13 -4.12 -18.77
CA ILE A 407 17.31 -3.37 -18.33
C ILE A 407 16.90 -2.36 -17.25
N ASP A 408 17.65 -2.36 -16.16
CA ASP A 408 17.58 -1.32 -15.12
C ASP A 408 18.41 -0.10 -15.57
N LEU A 409 17.77 1.07 -15.61
CA LEU A 409 18.39 2.32 -16.07
C LEU A 409 19.49 2.81 -15.12
N ASP A 410 19.40 2.51 -13.81
CA ASP A 410 20.46 2.86 -12.87
C ASP A 410 21.75 2.05 -13.10
N ARG A 411 21.72 1.01 -13.94
CA ARG A 411 22.92 0.26 -14.39
C ARG A 411 23.56 0.83 -15.66
N LEU A 412 23.04 1.92 -16.22
CA LEU A 412 23.59 2.61 -17.39
C LEU A 412 24.20 3.96 -17.01
N VAL A 413 25.31 4.32 -17.67
CA VAL A 413 25.97 5.63 -17.55
C VAL A 413 26.28 6.17 -18.94
N ALA A 414 25.86 7.39 -19.26
CA ALA A 414 26.10 8.06 -20.53
C ALA A 414 27.48 8.73 -20.54
N ILE A 415 28.34 8.41 -21.50
CA ILE A 415 29.62 9.11 -21.68
C ILE A 415 29.41 10.44 -22.40
N VAL A 416 29.94 11.52 -21.83
CA VAL A 416 29.96 12.86 -22.41
C VAL A 416 31.39 13.37 -22.55
N LEU A 417 31.69 14.07 -23.65
CA LEU A 417 33.04 14.53 -23.96
C LEU A 417 33.39 15.86 -23.27
N GLY A 418 32.40 16.53 -22.67
CA GLY A 418 32.58 17.58 -21.67
C GLY A 418 33.39 18.79 -22.14
N GLN A 419 33.32 19.14 -23.43
CA GLN A 419 34.14 20.21 -24.01
C GLN A 419 33.50 21.61 -23.88
N SER A 420 32.25 21.68 -23.41
CA SER A 420 31.60 22.94 -23.02
C SER A 420 30.50 22.72 -21.97
N LYS A 421 30.16 23.77 -21.23
CA LYS A 421 28.97 23.79 -20.35
C LYS A 421 27.68 23.42 -21.09
N GLN A 422 27.52 23.88 -22.33
CA GLN A 422 26.32 23.61 -23.13
C GLN A 422 26.17 22.12 -23.45
N GLU A 423 27.27 21.44 -23.82
CA GLU A 423 27.27 19.99 -24.11
C GLU A 423 26.84 19.15 -22.90
N LEU A 424 27.20 19.58 -21.68
CA LEU A 424 26.72 18.97 -20.44
C LEU A 424 25.21 19.20 -20.27
N ILE A 425 24.75 20.46 -20.33
CA ILE A 425 23.33 20.82 -20.18
C ILE A 425 22.44 20.06 -21.19
N ASP A 426 22.80 20.12 -22.47
CA ASP A 426 22.05 19.52 -23.58
C ASP A 426 21.92 17.99 -23.47
N THR A 427 22.86 17.33 -22.78
CA THR A 427 22.86 15.87 -22.60
C THR A 427 22.14 15.43 -21.31
N ILE A 428 21.99 16.33 -20.35
CA ILE A 428 21.56 16.00 -18.97
C ILE A 428 20.09 16.37 -18.74
N GLY A 429 19.57 17.41 -19.41
CA GLY A 429 18.15 17.76 -19.36
C GLY A 429 17.23 16.58 -19.71
N GLY A 430 16.38 16.17 -18.76
CA GLY A 430 15.42 15.07 -18.94
C GLY A 430 16.03 13.66 -19.02
N THR A 431 17.27 13.45 -18.55
CA THR A 431 17.89 12.11 -18.50
C THR A 431 17.94 11.57 -17.06
N THR A 432 17.52 10.31 -16.87
CA THR A 432 17.53 9.66 -15.54
C THR A 432 18.77 8.80 -15.28
N VAL A 433 19.51 8.42 -16.33
CA VAL A 433 20.72 7.58 -16.24
C VAL A 433 21.93 8.39 -15.75
N GLY A 434 22.93 7.71 -15.17
CA GLY A 434 24.18 8.37 -14.75
C GLY A 434 24.94 9.00 -15.92
N ILE A 435 25.89 9.89 -15.63
CA ILE A 435 26.68 10.65 -16.62
C ILE A 435 28.17 10.48 -16.33
N TYR A 436 29.02 10.42 -17.37
CA TYR A 436 30.46 10.33 -17.23
C TYR A 436 31.17 11.44 -18.00
N ALA A 437 31.69 12.44 -17.27
CA ALA A 437 32.60 13.45 -17.77
C ALA A 437 34.00 12.83 -17.93
N GLN A 438 34.37 12.50 -19.17
CA GLN A 438 35.60 11.78 -19.47
C GLN A 438 36.78 12.74 -19.71
N ASN A 439 37.90 12.52 -19.01
CA ASN A 439 39.18 13.19 -19.25
C ASN A 439 39.13 14.73 -19.11
N VAL A 440 38.44 15.21 -18.07
CA VAL A 440 38.27 16.62 -17.72
C VAL A 440 39.62 17.31 -17.54
N LYS A 441 39.79 18.43 -18.24
CA LYS A 441 40.99 19.29 -18.20
C LYS A 441 40.75 20.56 -17.39
N ASP A 442 39.56 21.12 -17.51
CA ASP A 442 39.10 22.28 -16.75
C ASP A 442 38.20 21.77 -15.61
N VAL A 443 38.79 21.66 -14.43
CA VAL A 443 38.08 21.18 -13.23
C VAL A 443 37.25 22.31 -12.61
N GLU A 444 37.59 23.59 -12.82
CA GLU A 444 36.77 24.70 -12.35
C GLU A 444 35.40 24.70 -13.05
N LEU A 445 35.38 24.35 -14.34
CA LEU A 445 34.14 24.18 -15.12
C LEU A 445 33.27 23.03 -14.60
N GLU A 446 33.85 21.86 -14.33
CA GLU A 446 33.15 20.69 -13.74
C GLU A 446 32.62 21.03 -12.33
N LEU A 447 33.44 21.67 -11.49
CA LEU A 447 33.05 22.07 -10.14
C LEU A 447 32.00 23.18 -10.13
N ALA A 448 31.96 24.05 -11.14
CA ALA A 448 30.88 25.01 -11.33
C ALA A 448 29.58 24.28 -11.67
N TYR A 449 29.61 23.36 -12.64
CA TYR A 449 28.47 22.53 -13.01
C TYR A 449 27.92 21.70 -11.82
N LEU A 450 28.80 21.04 -11.05
CA LEU A 450 28.40 20.24 -9.88
C LEU A 450 27.87 21.09 -8.71
N LYS A 451 28.17 22.39 -8.65
CA LYS A 451 27.55 23.35 -7.71
C LYS A 451 26.19 23.84 -8.21
N GLU A 452 26.11 24.14 -9.50
CA GLU A 452 24.93 24.70 -10.19
C GLU A 452 23.75 23.72 -10.23
N TYR A 453 24.00 22.41 -10.27
CA TYR A 453 22.98 21.36 -10.18
C TYR A 453 22.93 20.67 -8.80
N GLY A 454 23.75 21.12 -7.84
CA GLY A 454 23.82 20.56 -6.48
C GLY A 454 23.95 19.03 -6.42
N THR A 455 23.22 18.42 -5.48
CA THR A 455 23.03 16.96 -5.38
C THR A 455 21.96 16.42 -6.34
N ASP A 456 21.17 17.30 -6.94
CA ASP A 456 19.89 16.98 -7.55
C ASP A 456 19.98 16.89 -9.07
N ARG A 457 20.47 15.72 -9.47
CA ARG A 457 20.86 15.32 -10.82
C ARG A 457 21.14 13.82 -10.82
N PRO A 458 21.31 13.15 -11.98
CA PRO A 458 21.81 11.79 -11.99
C PRO A 458 23.25 11.69 -11.46
N ALA A 459 23.68 10.46 -11.15
CA ALA A 459 25.03 10.20 -10.65
C ALA A 459 26.08 10.59 -11.71
N VAL A 460 26.87 11.63 -11.42
CA VAL A 460 27.98 12.10 -12.27
C VAL A 460 29.27 11.44 -11.83
N PHE A 461 29.94 10.80 -12.78
CA PHE A 461 31.28 10.27 -12.66
C PHE A 461 32.25 11.17 -13.42
N THR A 462 33.44 11.40 -12.88
CA THR A 462 34.39 12.39 -13.46
C THR A 462 35.79 11.78 -13.52
N SER A 463 36.40 11.65 -14.70
CA SER A 463 37.83 11.31 -14.82
C SER A 463 38.64 12.52 -15.26
N PHE A 464 39.89 12.62 -14.79
CA PHE A 464 40.72 13.81 -14.92
C PHE A 464 41.91 13.57 -15.86
N ALA A 465 42.26 14.59 -16.66
CA ALA A 465 43.49 14.58 -17.44
C ALA A 465 44.76 14.60 -16.55
N GLN A 466 44.66 15.24 -15.37
CA GLN A 466 45.67 15.21 -14.30
C GLN A 466 44.96 15.19 -12.93
N PRO A 467 44.72 14.02 -12.33
CA PRO A 467 44.06 13.92 -11.03
C PRO A 467 44.98 14.39 -9.89
N THR A 468 44.43 15.18 -8.97
CA THR A 468 45.07 15.59 -7.71
C THR A 468 44.14 15.23 -6.54
N LEU A 469 44.69 15.16 -5.32
CA LEU A 469 43.86 14.97 -4.11
C LEU A 469 42.83 16.11 -3.94
N GLU A 470 43.21 17.34 -4.26
CA GLU A 470 42.37 18.53 -4.10
C GLU A 470 41.17 18.48 -5.06
N ASN A 471 41.43 18.36 -6.37
CA ASN A 471 40.40 18.24 -7.41
C ASN A 471 39.45 17.05 -7.15
N ALA A 472 39.98 15.92 -6.70
CA ALA A 472 39.17 14.73 -6.38
C ALA A 472 38.30 14.94 -5.14
N LEU A 473 38.82 15.60 -4.08
CA LEU A 473 38.03 15.92 -2.89
C LEU A 473 36.94 16.96 -3.19
N GLU A 474 37.18 17.93 -4.06
CA GLU A 474 36.17 18.93 -4.43
C GLU A 474 35.03 18.31 -5.26
N VAL A 475 35.33 17.45 -6.25
CA VAL A 475 34.32 16.72 -7.01
C VAL A 475 33.51 15.80 -6.11
N ALA A 476 34.18 15.06 -5.21
CA ALA A 476 33.52 14.16 -4.28
C ALA A 476 32.52 14.90 -3.37
N LYS A 477 32.96 15.97 -2.69
CA LYS A 477 32.13 16.79 -1.77
C LYS A 477 30.85 17.34 -2.37
N LEU A 478 30.82 17.58 -3.69
CA LEU A 478 29.64 18.03 -4.41
C LEU A 478 28.72 16.86 -4.82
N SER A 479 28.94 15.65 -4.30
CA SER A 479 28.32 14.39 -4.73
C SER A 479 28.57 14.05 -6.21
N GLY A 480 29.75 14.35 -6.72
CA GLY A 480 30.32 13.71 -7.90
C GLY A 480 31.10 12.45 -7.49
N THR A 481 31.36 11.53 -8.43
CA THR A 481 32.18 10.33 -8.19
C THR A 481 33.48 10.40 -9.00
N PRO A 482 34.59 10.90 -8.42
CA PRO A 482 35.87 10.98 -9.12
C PRO A 482 36.41 9.58 -9.44
N ILE A 483 36.76 9.37 -10.71
CA ILE A 483 37.45 8.18 -11.22
C ILE A 483 38.95 8.49 -11.26
N ILE A 484 39.74 7.77 -10.45
CA ILE A 484 41.17 8.01 -10.21
C ILE A 484 41.96 6.73 -10.49
N PRO A 485 43.05 6.75 -11.27
CA PRO A 485 43.92 5.58 -11.48
C PRO A 485 44.39 4.93 -10.17
N ALA A 486 44.19 3.62 -10.04
CA ALA A 486 44.61 2.86 -8.86
C ALA A 486 46.11 2.97 -8.57
N ALA A 487 46.93 3.13 -9.61
CA ALA A 487 48.38 3.38 -9.51
C ALA A 487 48.76 4.75 -8.92
N LEU A 488 47.80 5.68 -8.79
CA LEU A 488 47.99 7.00 -8.17
C LEU A 488 47.41 7.07 -6.75
N LEU A 489 46.85 5.98 -6.24
CA LEU A 489 46.15 5.88 -4.96
C LEU A 489 46.93 4.99 -3.98
N THR A 490 46.95 5.35 -2.69
CA THR A 490 47.59 4.54 -1.63
C THR A 490 46.71 4.37 -0.39
N VAL A 491 46.94 3.29 0.35
CA VAL A 491 46.46 3.08 1.73
C VAL A 491 47.56 3.32 2.79
N ASP A 492 48.84 3.41 2.41
CA ASP A 492 49.96 3.74 3.32
C ASP A 492 50.68 5.03 2.86
N ILE A 493 50.04 6.16 3.14
CA ILE A 493 50.57 7.50 2.81
C ILE A 493 51.92 7.81 3.48
N ASN A 494 52.33 7.05 4.52
CA ASN A 494 53.63 7.22 5.15
C ASN A 494 54.74 6.52 4.35
N ALA A 495 54.42 5.42 3.66
CA ALA A 495 55.32 4.76 2.72
C ALA A 495 55.32 5.47 1.35
N GLU A 496 54.15 5.86 0.85
CA GLU A 496 53.93 6.38 -0.51
C GLU A 496 53.49 7.85 -0.51
N THR A 497 54.27 8.73 0.13
CA THR A 497 53.96 10.17 0.36
C THR A 497 53.65 11.02 -0.88
N SER A 498 53.85 10.49 -2.09
CA SER A 498 53.55 11.15 -3.37
C SER A 498 52.22 10.70 -4.01
N LEU A 499 51.52 9.72 -3.41
CA LEU A 499 50.25 9.19 -3.89
C LEU A 499 49.04 9.78 -3.15
N ILE A 500 47.87 9.65 -3.75
CA ILE A 500 46.61 10.16 -3.22
C ILE A 500 46.09 9.19 -2.13
N PRO A 501 45.92 9.62 -0.87
CA PRO A 501 45.45 8.75 0.21
C PRO A 501 43.97 8.35 0.03
N ALA A 502 43.72 7.10 -0.34
CA ALA A 502 42.39 6.56 -0.62
C ALA A 502 41.41 6.74 0.55
N GLY A 503 41.89 6.63 1.79
CA GLY A 503 41.09 6.86 3.00
C GLY A 503 40.57 8.30 3.17
N LYS A 504 41.18 9.30 2.53
CA LYS A 504 40.62 10.68 2.51
C LYS A 504 39.51 10.82 1.48
N LEU A 505 39.63 10.17 0.31
CA LEU A 505 38.57 10.15 -0.70
C LEU A 505 37.33 9.39 -0.20
N LEU A 506 37.54 8.26 0.50
CA LEU A 506 36.46 7.46 1.10
C LEU A 506 35.68 8.22 2.20
N LEU A 507 36.28 9.25 2.81
CA LEU A 507 35.65 10.11 3.81
C LEU A 507 35.30 11.52 3.27
N ALA A 508 35.42 11.76 1.96
CA ALA A 508 35.24 13.09 1.38
C ALA A 508 33.83 13.67 1.62
N ASN A 509 32.83 12.79 1.72
CA ASN A 509 31.41 13.10 1.89
C ASN A 509 30.89 12.68 3.28
N ALA A 510 31.78 12.17 4.14
CA ALA A 510 31.38 11.70 5.46
C ALA A 510 31.10 12.88 6.39
N THR A 511 29.85 12.98 6.85
CA THR A 511 29.41 13.94 7.87
C THR A 511 29.47 13.26 9.25
N SER A 512 29.45 14.04 10.34
CA SER A 512 29.38 13.49 11.70
C SER A 512 28.40 14.26 12.55
N ASP A 513 27.32 13.58 12.92
CA ASP A 513 26.33 14.02 13.92
C ASP A 513 26.89 14.17 15.34
N ARG A 514 28.17 13.83 15.54
CA ARG A 514 28.79 13.80 16.86
C ARG A 514 29.58 15.07 17.12
N ALA A 515 29.27 15.76 18.22
CA ALA A 515 30.04 16.90 18.72
C ALA A 515 31.51 16.58 19.11
N ASP A 516 31.94 15.31 19.05
CA ASP A 516 33.36 14.91 19.15
C ASP A 516 34.04 14.61 17.80
N GLY A 517 33.36 14.86 16.67
CA GLY A 517 33.89 14.72 15.31
C GLY A 517 34.24 13.29 14.90
N LEU A 518 33.71 12.30 15.63
CA LEU A 518 33.89 10.89 15.30
C LEU A 518 32.74 10.40 14.42
N PHE A 519 33.04 9.59 13.43
CA PHE A 519 32.01 8.91 12.67
C PHE A 519 31.39 7.80 13.52
N THR A 520 30.07 7.64 13.47
CA THR A 520 29.42 6.43 13.96
C THR A 520 29.84 5.29 13.04
N THR A 521 30.15 4.12 13.60
CA THR A 521 30.62 2.98 12.80
C THR A 521 29.83 1.73 13.17
N LEU A 522 28.94 1.31 12.27
CA LEU A 522 28.34 -0.02 12.30
C LEU A 522 29.36 -1.03 11.77
N VAL A 523 29.54 -2.14 12.50
CA VAL A 523 30.39 -3.24 12.03
C VAL A 523 29.51 -4.45 11.75
N THR A 524 29.57 -5.00 10.54
CA THR A 524 28.81 -6.18 10.10
C THR A 524 29.72 -7.34 9.70
N ASP A 525 29.17 -8.55 9.62
CA ASP A 525 29.79 -9.63 8.85
C ASP A 525 29.54 -9.44 7.34
N GLU A 526 30.11 -10.33 6.53
CA GLU A 526 29.96 -10.37 5.06
C GLU A 526 28.51 -10.58 4.57
N ARG A 527 27.56 -10.79 5.48
CA ARG A 527 26.14 -11.03 5.22
C ARG A 527 25.25 -9.93 5.81
N GLY A 528 25.85 -8.80 6.20
CA GLY A 528 25.16 -7.64 6.78
C GLY A 528 24.71 -7.81 8.23
N VAL A 529 25.10 -8.90 8.92
CA VAL A 529 24.69 -9.11 10.32
C VAL A 529 25.48 -8.19 11.23
N ALA A 530 24.80 -7.27 11.90
CA ALA A 530 25.40 -6.32 12.84
C ALA A 530 26.16 -7.03 13.97
N LEU A 531 27.50 -6.93 13.94
CA LEU A 531 28.41 -7.46 14.95
C LEU A 531 28.55 -6.50 16.14
N GLY A 532 28.49 -5.19 15.91
CA GLY A 532 28.51 -4.19 16.97
C GLY A 532 28.57 -2.75 16.46
N LEU A 533 28.40 -1.79 17.37
CA LEU A 533 28.53 -0.36 17.12
C LEU A 533 29.83 0.16 17.77
N VAL A 534 30.62 0.90 17.00
CA VAL A 534 31.86 1.58 17.44
C VAL A 534 31.90 3.00 16.87
N TYR A 535 33.03 3.67 17.01
CA TYR A 535 33.26 5.00 16.45
C TYR A 535 34.60 5.01 15.73
N SER A 536 34.72 5.78 14.65
CA SER A 536 35.96 5.92 13.87
C SER A 536 36.40 7.38 13.76
N SER A 537 37.70 7.57 13.54
CA SER A 537 38.32 8.85 13.17
C SER A 537 38.93 8.73 11.77
N GLU A 538 39.29 9.84 11.12
CA GLU A 538 40.03 9.80 9.84
C GLU A 538 41.30 8.93 9.95
N GLU A 539 42.01 9.06 11.08
CA GLU A 539 43.19 8.27 11.44
C GLU A 539 42.86 6.77 11.57
N SER A 540 41.76 6.40 12.24
CA SER A 540 41.39 4.98 12.41
C SER A 540 40.86 4.34 11.13
N VAL A 541 40.25 5.11 10.23
CA VAL A 541 39.86 4.64 8.88
C VAL A 541 41.11 4.39 8.03
N GLN A 542 42.07 5.33 8.00
CA GLN A 542 43.34 5.14 7.30
C GLN A 542 44.10 3.92 7.84
N GLU A 543 44.24 3.79 9.16
CA GLU A 543 44.91 2.63 9.77
C GLU A 543 44.16 1.31 9.52
N SER A 544 42.83 1.33 9.43
CA SER A 544 42.04 0.15 9.05
C SER A 544 42.35 -0.33 7.63
N LEU A 545 42.35 0.59 6.66
CA LEU A 545 42.68 0.31 5.26
C LEU A 545 44.14 -0.15 5.11
N ARG A 546 45.07 0.52 5.81
CA ARG A 546 46.50 0.23 5.79
C ARG A 546 46.85 -1.13 6.37
N THR A 547 46.15 -1.57 7.42
CA THR A 547 46.42 -2.85 8.11
C THR A 547 45.53 -4.00 7.67
N GLY A 548 44.44 -3.73 6.94
CA GLY A 548 43.43 -4.74 6.61
C GLY A 548 42.67 -5.26 7.83
N ARG A 549 42.46 -4.42 8.85
CA ARG A 549 41.86 -4.80 10.14
C ARG A 549 40.81 -3.81 10.60
N GLY A 550 39.92 -4.26 11.49
CA GLY A 550 39.05 -3.36 12.24
C GLY A 550 39.84 -2.54 13.26
N VAL A 551 40.11 -1.26 12.94
CA VAL A 551 40.78 -0.29 13.82
C VAL A 551 39.87 0.91 14.06
N TYR A 552 39.52 1.14 15.32
CA TYR A 552 38.45 2.07 15.71
C TYR A 552 38.96 3.12 16.69
N GLN A 553 38.24 4.23 16.86
CA GLN A 553 38.60 5.27 17.82
C GLN A 553 38.07 4.93 19.23
N SER A 554 39.00 4.79 20.19
CA SER A 554 38.66 4.61 21.60
C SER A 554 38.79 5.92 22.38
N ARG A 555 37.66 6.39 22.93
CA ARG A 555 37.53 7.55 23.86
C ARG A 555 38.46 7.52 25.09
N LYS A 556 39.22 6.44 25.32
CA LYS A 556 40.19 6.30 26.43
C LYS A 556 41.60 5.86 26.01
N ARG A 557 41.83 5.56 24.73
CA ARG A 557 43.09 4.91 24.27
C ARG A 557 43.62 5.40 22.92
N GLY A 558 42.91 6.27 22.19
CA GLY A 558 43.22 6.56 20.79
C GLY A 558 42.85 5.38 19.90
N LEU A 559 43.68 5.05 18.91
CA LEU A 559 43.47 3.92 18.01
C LEU A 559 43.31 2.59 18.78
N TRP A 560 42.27 1.84 18.42
CA TRP A 560 41.92 0.54 19.01
C TRP A 560 41.84 -0.54 17.95
N TYR A 561 42.95 -1.28 17.83
CA TYR A 561 43.04 -2.51 17.04
C TYR A 561 42.17 -3.60 17.68
N LYS A 562 41.10 -4.01 16.98
CA LYS A 562 40.17 -5.01 17.50
C LYS A 562 40.85 -6.37 17.64
N GLY A 563 40.65 -6.99 18.81
CA GLY A 563 41.13 -8.33 19.14
C GLY A 563 42.59 -8.42 19.58
N GLU A 564 43.36 -7.32 19.55
CA GLU A 564 44.83 -7.34 19.79
C GLU A 564 45.22 -8.01 21.11
N SER A 565 44.45 -7.77 22.17
CA SER A 565 44.70 -8.34 23.51
C SER A 565 44.00 -9.68 23.77
N SER A 566 43.15 -10.16 22.87
CA SER A 566 42.25 -11.30 23.14
C SER A 566 42.25 -12.41 22.09
N GLY A 567 42.88 -12.18 20.93
CA GLY A 567 42.86 -13.08 19.77
C GLY A 567 41.60 -12.97 18.90
N ASP A 568 40.57 -12.24 19.33
CA ASP A 568 39.30 -12.10 18.61
C ASP A 568 39.36 -10.97 17.55
N VAL A 569 40.34 -11.10 16.66
CA VAL A 569 40.75 -10.10 15.65
C VAL A 569 39.77 -10.04 14.48
N GLN A 570 39.79 -8.92 13.76
CA GLN A 570 39.01 -8.70 12.55
C GLN A 570 39.94 -8.48 11.35
N GLU A 571 39.62 -9.14 10.25
CA GLU A 571 40.09 -8.82 8.91
C GLU A 571 39.04 -7.92 8.25
N LEU A 572 39.47 -6.78 7.70
CA LEU A 572 38.60 -5.85 6.97
C LEU A 572 38.24 -6.48 5.61
N VAL A 573 36.99 -6.30 5.18
CA VAL A 573 36.53 -6.70 3.84
C VAL A 573 36.13 -5.48 3.02
N ARG A 574 35.32 -4.57 3.59
CA ARG A 574 34.89 -3.33 2.93
C ARG A 574 34.57 -2.23 3.94
N VAL A 575 34.81 -0.97 3.57
CA VAL A 575 34.22 0.20 4.21
C VAL A 575 33.24 0.86 3.24
N SER A 576 32.13 1.38 3.77
CA SER A 576 31.12 2.12 3.02
C SER A 576 30.46 3.17 3.91
N LEU A 577 29.81 4.15 3.30
CA LEU A 577 28.91 5.10 3.97
C LEU A 577 27.45 4.72 3.66
N ASP A 578 26.51 5.20 4.48
CA ASP A 578 25.08 5.11 4.27
C ASP A 578 24.52 6.25 3.39
N CYS A 579 23.19 6.40 3.34
CA CYS A 579 22.47 7.24 2.39
C CYS A 579 22.62 8.75 2.63
N ASP A 580 22.77 9.13 3.88
CA ASP A 580 23.02 10.45 4.45
C ASP A 580 24.54 10.68 4.63
N SER A 581 25.30 9.57 4.71
CA SER A 581 26.75 9.55 4.91
C SER A 581 27.20 10.06 6.29
N ASP A 582 26.39 9.83 7.33
CA ASP A 582 26.79 10.07 8.73
C ASP A 582 27.39 8.83 9.42
N CYS A 583 27.10 7.62 8.91
CA CYS A 583 27.56 6.37 9.49
C CYS A 583 28.43 5.54 8.54
N LEU A 584 29.55 5.04 9.05
CA LEU A 584 30.41 4.09 8.37
C LEU A 584 29.91 2.67 8.59
N ASN A 585 29.65 1.93 7.52
CA ASN A 585 29.47 0.48 7.57
C ASN A 585 30.80 -0.24 7.25
N TYR A 586 31.35 -0.93 8.26
CA TYR A 586 32.53 -1.78 8.20
C TYR A 586 32.12 -3.25 8.04
N ILE A 587 32.33 -3.82 6.86
CA ILE A 587 32.16 -5.25 6.61
C ILE A 587 33.47 -5.96 7.01
N VAL A 588 33.42 -6.92 7.95
CA VAL A 588 34.61 -7.60 8.47
C VAL A 588 34.45 -9.13 8.59
N ARG A 589 35.55 -9.85 8.38
CA ARG A 589 35.70 -11.26 8.77
C ARG A 589 36.18 -11.33 10.22
N GLN A 590 35.25 -11.58 11.13
CA GLN A 590 35.54 -11.78 12.55
C GLN A 590 36.19 -13.15 12.78
N LYS A 591 37.42 -13.16 13.31
CA LYS A 591 38.18 -14.35 13.71
C LYS A 591 38.16 -14.50 15.24
N GLY A 592 38.44 -15.70 15.76
CA GLY A 592 38.30 -16.00 17.20
C GLY A 592 36.85 -16.25 17.61
N ARG A 593 36.46 -15.84 18.82
CA ARG A 593 35.18 -16.25 19.46
C ARG A 593 33.99 -15.37 19.07
N GLY A 594 34.24 -14.11 18.72
CA GLY A 594 33.20 -13.16 18.34
C GLY A 594 33.60 -11.70 18.47
N PHE A 595 32.67 -10.80 18.15
CA PHE A 595 32.88 -9.37 18.27
C PHE A 595 32.99 -8.93 19.73
N CYS A 596 32.09 -9.41 20.59
CA CYS A 596 31.93 -8.85 21.92
C CYS A 596 33.03 -9.28 22.89
N HIS A 597 33.38 -8.38 23.82
CA HIS A 597 34.32 -8.67 24.92
C HIS A 597 33.82 -9.77 25.88
N LEU A 598 32.52 -10.09 25.85
CA LEU A 598 31.90 -11.21 26.56
C LEU A 598 32.04 -12.56 25.81
N ALA A 599 32.81 -12.60 24.72
CA ALA A 599 32.96 -13.75 23.81
C ALA A 599 31.65 -14.23 23.14
N THR A 600 30.66 -13.35 23.02
CA THR A 600 29.49 -13.55 22.14
C THR A 600 29.79 -13.11 20.71
N ALA A 601 29.08 -13.72 19.75
CA ALA A 601 29.26 -13.47 18.31
C ALA A 601 29.12 -11.98 17.96
N THR A 602 28.09 -11.32 18.50
CA THR A 602 27.82 -9.89 18.34
C THR A 602 27.72 -9.20 19.71
N CYS A 603 27.75 -7.87 19.74
CA CYS A 603 27.38 -7.06 20.90
C CYS A 603 25.88 -7.14 21.24
N PHE A 604 25.05 -7.57 20.28
CA PHE A 604 23.60 -7.67 20.42
C PHE A 604 23.13 -9.08 20.84
N GLY A 605 24.02 -10.08 20.82
CA GLY A 605 23.76 -11.43 21.32
C GLY A 605 24.47 -12.54 20.52
N HIS A 606 23.75 -13.63 20.31
CA HIS A 606 24.17 -14.76 19.48
C HIS A 606 23.62 -14.61 18.06
N TYR A 607 24.11 -15.43 17.13
CA TYR A 607 23.44 -15.59 15.84
C TYR A 607 22.07 -16.28 16.00
N HIS A 608 21.16 -15.99 15.08
CA HIS A 608 19.83 -16.60 14.96
C HIS A 608 19.65 -17.23 13.56
N GLY A 609 18.57 -18.00 13.36
CA GLY A 609 18.22 -18.61 12.07
C GLY A 609 19.35 -19.44 11.43
N LEU A 610 19.49 -19.34 10.11
CA LEU A 610 20.52 -20.03 9.32
C LEU A 610 21.95 -19.68 9.79
N SER A 611 22.20 -18.43 10.20
CA SER A 611 23.50 -18.00 10.75
C SER A 611 23.92 -18.81 11.98
N LYS A 612 22.96 -19.08 12.89
CA LYS A 612 23.16 -19.94 14.08
C LYS A 612 23.38 -21.39 13.69
N LEU A 613 22.63 -21.86 12.69
CA LEU A 613 22.71 -23.22 12.21
C LEU A 613 24.06 -23.51 11.54
N GLN A 614 24.60 -22.59 10.74
CA GLN A 614 25.95 -22.69 10.20
C GLN A 614 26.99 -22.85 11.31
N GLN A 615 26.99 -21.96 12.31
CA GLN A 615 27.93 -22.03 13.44
C GLN A 615 27.79 -23.35 14.21
N THR A 616 26.55 -23.82 14.41
CA THR A 616 26.24 -25.10 15.06
C THR A 616 26.78 -26.29 14.27
N LEU A 617 26.60 -26.30 12.94
CA LEU A 617 27.07 -27.36 12.05
C LEU A 617 28.59 -27.36 11.89
N GLN A 618 29.25 -26.20 11.82
CA GLN A 618 30.70 -26.07 11.82
C GLN A 618 31.31 -26.58 13.13
N SER A 619 30.76 -26.17 14.27
CA SER A 619 31.16 -26.69 15.59
C SER A 619 30.98 -28.21 15.67
N ARG A 620 29.82 -28.72 15.24
CA ARG A 620 29.53 -30.15 15.14
C ARG A 620 30.54 -30.89 14.25
N LYS A 621 30.91 -30.36 13.08
CA LYS A 621 31.92 -30.98 12.19
C LYS A 621 33.29 -31.11 12.87
N ALA A 622 33.66 -30.14 13.71
CA ALA A 622 34.94 -30.12 14.42
C ALA A 622 34.95 -30.96 15.72
N SER A 623 33.80 -31.27 16.32
CA SER A 623 33.72 -31.90 17.66
C SER A 623 32.80 -33.13 17.76
N ALA A 624 32.24 -33.63 16.66
CA ALA A 624 31.38 -34.81 16.69
C ALA A 624 32.18 -36.07 17.08
N PRO A 625 31.74 -36.84 18.10
CA PRO A 625 32.38 -38.10 18.45
C PRO A 625 32.36 -39.10 17.28
N GLU A 626 33.43 -39.88 17.15
CA GLU A 626 33.55 -40.92 16.14
C GLU A 626 32.38 -41.93 16.24
N GLY A 627 31.79 -42.28 15.10
CA GLY A 627 30.60 -43.13 15.02
C GLY A 627 29.25 -42.46 15.34
N SER A 628 29.22 -41.22 15.84
CA SER A 628 27.95 -40.50 16.11
C SER A 628 27.15 -40.22 14.83
N TYR A 629 25.82 -40.06 14.94
CA TYR A 629 24.94 -39.70 13.81
C TYR A 629 25.44 -38.43 13.08
N THR A 630 25.82 -37.41 13.84
CA THR A 630 26.41 -36.17 13.32
C THR A 630 27.72 -36.40 12.56
N ALA A 631 28.61 -37.28 13.04
CA ALA A 631 29.82 -37.66 12.32
C ALA A 631 29.49 -38.44 11.03
N ARG A 632 28.45 -39.29 11.05
CA ARG A 632 27.97 -40.00 9.85
C ARG A 632 27.43 -39.03 8.80
N LEU A 633 26.64 -38.02 9.18
CA LEU A 633 26.15 -37.00 8.23
C LEU A 633 27.27 -36.25 7.51
N PHE A 634 28.41 -36.01 8.15
CA PHE A 634 29.57 -35.36 7.48
C PHE A 634 30.45 -36.34 6.69
N ASN A 635 30.48 -37.63 7.06
CA ASN A 635 31.43 -38.62 6.50
C ASN A 635 30.80 -39.67 5.57
N ASP A 636 29.47 -39.76 5.47
CA ASP A 636 28.72 -40.65 4.58
C ASP A 636 27.93 -39.83 3.54
N PRO A 637 28.48 -39.63 2.33
CA PRO A 637 27.82 -38.86 1.28
C PRO A 637 26.52 -39.49 0.75
N GLN A 638 26.30 -40.80 0.94
CA GLN A 638 25.09 -41.47 0.47
C GLN A 638 23.96 -41.31 1.49
N MET A 639 24.25 -41.42 2.80
CA MET A 639 23.31 -41.06 3.87
C MET A 639 22.86 -39.60 3.74
N LEU A 640 23.80 -38.67 3.59
CA LEU A 640 23.45 -37.25 3.49
C LEU A 640 22.64 -36.96 2.21
N LYS A 641 22.95 -37.64 1.10
CA LYS A 641 22.13 -37.56 -0.12
C LYS A 641 20.72 -38.14 0.10
N ALA A 642 20.57 -39.23 0.86
CA ALA A 642 19.27 -39.81 1.16
C ALA A 642 18.39 -38.80 1.92
N LYS A 643 18.86 -38.27 3.05
CA LYS A 643 18.10 -37.24 3.80
C LYS A 643 17.77 -36.00 2.96
N ILE A 644 18.71 -35.48 2.16
CA ILE A 644 18.38 -34.34 1.26
C ILE A 644 17.25 -34.65 0.26
N MET A 645 17.08 -35.91 -0.16
CA MET A 645 15.97 -36.33 -1.01
C MET A 645 14.68 -36.66 -0.24
N GLU A 646 14.81 -37.00 1.04
CA GLU A 646 13.73 -37.34 2.00
C GLU A 646 12.98 -36.05 2.37
N GLU A 647 13.62 -35.07 3.04
CA GLU A 647 12.92 -33.81 3.36
C GLU A 647 12.53 -32.99 2.12
N ALA A 648 13.22 -33.16 0.98
CA ALA A 648 12.81 -32.53 -0.28
C ALA A 648 11.56 -33.18 -0.91
N GLN A 649 11.24 -34.43 -0.55
CA GLN A 649 9.97 -35.06 -0.88
C GLN A 649 8.90 -34.68 0.16
N GLU A 650 9.23 -34.69 1.45
CA GLU A 650 8.31 -34.33 2.53
C GLU A 650 7.84 -32.87 2.38
N LEU A 651 8.73 -31.91 2.05
CA LEU A 651 8.36 -30.52 1.70
C LEU A 651 7.44 -30.39 0.47
N VAL A 652 7.48 -31.35 -0.45
CA VAL A 652 6.61 -31.38 -1.64
C VAL A 652 5.26 -32.06 -1.34
N GLU A 653 5.22 -32.93 -0.33
CA GLU A 653 4.02 -33.62 0.14
C GLU A 653 3.28 -32.89 1.28
N ALA A 654 3.94 -31.93 1.93
CA ALA A 654 3.43 -31.04 2.97
C ALA A 654 2.22 -30.19 2.50
N LYS A 655 1.23 -30.03 3.39
CA LYS A 655 -0.10 -29.45 3.07
C LYS A 655 -0.49 -28.31 4.01
N THR A 656 -0.09 -28.37 5.27
CA THR A 656 -0.28 -27.23 6.20
C THR A 656 0.90 -26.26 6.12
N LYS A 657 0.67 -25.02 6.57
CA LYS A 657 1.72 -24.00 6.67
C LYS A 657 2.83 -24.44 7.64
N GLU A 658 2.43 -25.15 8.69
CA GLU A 658 3.26 -25.64 9.77
C GLU A 658 4.13 -26.81 9.30
N GLU A 659 3.58 -27.77 8.54
CA GLU A 659 4.36 -28.78 7.81
C GLU A 659 5.35 -28.12 6.84
N VAL A 660 4.88 -27.23 5.94
CA VAL A 660 5.75 -26.58 4.94
C VAL A 660 6.90 -25.80 5.61
N ALA A 661 6.66 -25.17 6.76
CA ALA A 661 7.71 -24.50 7.53
C ALA A 661 8.67 -25.47 8.23
N PHE A 662 8.19 -26.64 8.67
CA PHE A 662 8.99 -27.68 9.32
C PHE A 662 9.88 -28.42 8.30
N GLU A 663 9.30 -28.98 7.24
CA GLU A 663 10.04 -29.71 6.22
C GLU A 663 11.04 -28.81 5.47
N ALA A 664 10.73 -27.52 5.28
CA ALA A 664 11.68 -26.55 4.75
C ALA A 664 12.86 -26.31 5.70
N ALA A 665 12.64 -26.29 7.02
CA ALA A 665 13.70 -26.10 8.00
C ALA A 665 14.67 -27.28 8.03
N ASP A 666 14.17 -28.52 7.97
CA ASP A 666 15.02 -29.71 7.92
C ASP A 666 15.66 -29.91 6.54
N LEU A 667 14.99 -29.57 5.42
CA LEU A 667 15.66 -29.48 4.12
C LEU A 667 16.83 -28.48 4.14
N PHE A 668 16.64 -27.30 4.75
CA PHE A 668 17.73 -26.34 4.96
C PHE A 668 18.81 -26.89 5.90
N TYR A 669 18.47 -27.71 6.91
CA TYR A 669 19.44 -28.38 7.78
C TYR A 669 20.37 -29.32 7.00
N PHE A 670 19.83 -30.22 6.19
CA PHE A 670 20.66 -31.17 5.43
C PHE A 670 21.35 -30.52 4.23
N ALA A 671 20.73 -29.54 3.56
CA ALA A 671 21.38 -28.75 2.52
C ALA A 671 22.59 -27.96 3.06
N LEU A 672 22.43 -27.25 4.19
CA LEU A 672 23.53 -26.51 4.82
C LEU A 672 24.59 -27.45 5.43
N THR A 673 24.19 -28.63 5.92
CA THR A 673 25.13 -29.71 6.28
C THR A 673 25.97 -30.13 5.08
N LYS A 674 25.38 -30.25 3.88
CA LYS A 674 26.10 -30.57 2.64
C LYS A 674 27.04 -29.44 2.19
N CYS A 675 26.62 -28.18 2.30
CA CYS A 675 27.50 -27.04 2.08
C CYS A 675 28.73 -27.11 3.00
N ILE A 676 28.51 -27.23 4.32
CA ILE A 676 29.58 -27.22 5.34
C ILE A 676 30.45 -28.48 5.26
N ALA A 677 29.91 -29.63 4.83
CA ALA A 677 30.70 -30.81 4.50
C ALA A 677 31.71 -30.50 3.38
N SER A 678 31.24 -29.87 2.30
CA SER A 678 32.01 -29.45 1.12
C SER A 678 32.80 -28.14 1.29
N GLY A 679 32.78 -27.49 2.47
CA GLY A 679 33.53 -26.27 2.76
C GLY A 679 32.86 -24.96 2.31
N VAL A 680 31.59 -25.03 1.87
CA VAL A 680 30.77 -23.91 1.41
C VAL A 680 30.01 -23.30 2.60
N SER A 681 29.98 -21.97 2.68
CA SER A 681 29.26 -21.18 3.69
C SER A 681 27.95 -20.57 3.15
N LEU A 682 27.14 -19.98 4.03
CA LEU A 682 25.99 -19.16 3.64
C LEU A 682 26.41 -17.94 2.81
N THR A 683 27.56 -17.33 3.10
CA THR A 683 28.12 -16.22 2.30
C THR A 683 28.36 -16.65 0.86
N ASP A 684 28.88 -17.86 0.64
CA ASP A 684 29.09 -18.43 -0.69
C ASP A 684 27.76 -18.74 -1.42
N VAL A 685 26.73 -19.13 -0.66
CA VAL A 685 25.37 -19.40 -1.20
C VAL A 685 24.68 -18.10 -1.59
N GLU A 686 24.73 -17.07 -0.74
CA GLU A 686 24.15 -15.74 -0.97
C GLU A 686 24.84 -15.03 -2.14
N LYS A 687 26.18 -15.03 -2.18
CA LYS A 687 26.98 -14.60 -3.36
C LYS A 687 26.57 -15.33 -4.65
N ASN A 688 26.14 -16.59 -4.55
CA ASN A 688 25.59 -17.36 -5.67
C ASN A 688 24.11 -17.07 -5.98
N LEU A 689 23.34 -16.42 -5.09
CA LEU A 689 22.00 -15.91 -5.34
C LEU A 689 22.06 -14.52 -5.98
N ASP A 690 22.94 -13.65 -5.48
CA ASP A 690 23.20 -12.31 -6.03
C ASP A 690 23.66 -12.41 -7.49
N ALA A 691 24.59 -13.33 -7.78
CA ALA A 691 25.03 -13.64 -9.14
C ALA A 691 23.93 -14.16 -10.08
N LYS A 692 22.74 -14.50 -9.55
CA LYS A 692 21.54 -14.89 -10.33
C LYS A 692 20.49 -13.77 -10.40
N SER A 693 20.42 -12.87 -9.41
CA SER A 693 19.43 -11.78 -9.39
C SER A 693 19.77 -10.70 -10.42
N VAL A 694 21.05 -10.40 -10.63
CA VAL A 694 21.54 -9.35 -11.57
C VAL A 694 21.34 -9.66 -13.06
N LYS A 695 20.73 -10.80 -13.42
CA LYS A 695 20.62 -11.28 -14.81
C LYS A 695 19.37 -10.75 -15.52
N ILE A 696 19.58 -10.11 -16.66
CA ILE A 696 18.55 -9.59 -17.56
C ILE A 696 17.90 -10.75 -18.34
N LYS A 697 18.73 -11.65 -18.90
CA LYS A 697 18.26 -12.82 -19.66
C LYS A 697 17.73 -13.91 -18.72
N ARG A 698 16.45 -13.81 -18.36
CA ARG A 698 15.73 -14.84 -17.59
C ARG A 698 15.78 -16.19 -18.31
N ARG A 699 16.25 -17.24 -17.61
CA ARG A 699 16.26 -18.60 -18.16
C ARG A 699 14.85 -19.16 -18.29
N LYS A 700 14.55 -19.79 -19.43
CA LYS A 700 13.32 -20.57 -19.63
C LYS A 700 13.23 -21.66 -18.55
N GLY A 701 12.12 -21.70 -17.82
CA GLY A 701 11.91 -22.52 -16.62
C GLY A 701 11.69 -24.02 -16.87
N ASP A 702 12.31 -24.59 -17.90
CA ASP A 702 12.08 -25.97 -18.33
C ASP A 702 12.61 -26.99 -17.29
N ALA A 703 11.74 -27.90 -16.86
CA ALA A 703 12.07 -28.98 -15.94
C ALA A 703 12.94 -30.04 -16.65
N LYS A 704 14.04 -30.50 -16.05
CA LYS A 704 14.97 -31.39 -16.76
C LYS A 704 14.46 -32.84 -16.85
N GLY A 705 14.56 -33.40 -18.06
CA GLY A 705 13.99 -34.69 -18.53
C GLY A 705 13.56 -35.69 -17.45
N PRO A 706 14.48 -36.33 -16.71
CA PRO A 706 14.14 -37.41 -15.77
C PRO A 706 13.14 -37.04 -14.67
N PHE A 707 13.04 -35.77 -14.29
CA PHE A 707 12.05 -35.27 -13.33
C PHE A 707 10.78 -34.78 -14.04
N ALA A 708 10.93 -34.17 -15.22
CA ALA A 708 9.79 -33.74 -16.04
C ALA A 708 8.93 -34.95 -16.44
N GLU A 709 9.55 -36.03 -16.91
CA GLU A 709 8.91 -37.30 -17.25
C GLU A 709 8.26 -37.96 -16.02
N LYS A 710 8.96 -37.99 -14.87
CA LYS A 710 8.44 -38.58 -13.61
C LYS A 710 7.19 -37.87 -13.10
N PHE A 711 7.05 -36.56 -13.35
CA PHE A 711 5.95 -35.72 -12.83
C PHE A 711 5.04 -35.16 -13.94
N GLY A 712 5.08 -35.70 -15.16
CA GLY A 712 4.15 -35.35 -16.26
C GLY A 712 4.34 -33.94 -16.86
N VAL A 713 5.44 -33.25 -16.59
CA VAL A 713 5.71 -31.89 -17.08
C VAL A 713 6.23 -31.93 -18.51
N THR A 714 5.53 -31.26 -19.43
CA THR A 714 6.00 -31.10 -20.82
C THR A 714 6.63 -29.73 -21.04
N ASN A 715 7.93 -29.70 -21.31
CA ASN A 715 8.62 -28.46 -21.68
C ASN A 715 8.17 -28.06 -23.10
N GLY A 716 7.44 -26.95 -23.20
CA GLY A 716 6.68 -26.59 -24.40
C GLY A 716 7.48 -26.66 -25.70
N ALA A 717 7.06 -27.58 -26.58
CA ALA A 717 7.41 -27.67 -27.99
C ALA A 717 6.10 -27.89 -28.77
N ALA A 718 5.80 -27.00 -29.72
CA ALA A 718 4.51 -27.01 -30.40
C ALA A 718 4.40 -28.12 -31.46
N LYS A 719 3.23 -28.76 -31.52
CA LYS A 719 2.69 -29.42 -32.73
C LYS A 719 1.20 -29.15 -32.82
N GLU A 720 0.73 -29.03 -34.05
CA GLU A 720 -0.65 -28.65 -34.39
C GLU A 720 -1.60 -29.85 -34.31
N ASN A 721 -2.89 -29.56 -34.03
CA ASN A 721 -4.12 -30.30 -34.33
C ASN A 721 -4.04 -31.85 -34.47
N THR A 722 -4.87 -32.62 -33.77
CA THR A 722 -6.34 -32.45 -33.68
C THR A 722 -6.89 -33.13 -32.41
N GLU A 723 -8.19 -32.97 -32.13
CA GLU A 723 -8.97 -33.67 -31.06
C GLU A 723 -8.85 -33.11 -29.62
N ALA A 724 -9.23 -31.83 -29.51
CA ALA A 724 -10.26 -31.33 -28.58
C ALA A 724 -10.29 -31.73 -27.08
N LYS A 725 -10.12 -30.69 -26.25
CA LYS A 725 -10.80 -30.46 -24.95
C LYS A 725 -10.57 -31.47 -23.81
N GLU A 726 -9.76 -31.04 -22.84
CA GLU A 726 -10.33 -30.81 -21.50
C GLU A 726 -10.34 -29.31 -21.19
N ALA A 727 -11.29 -28.88 -20.36
CA ALA A 727 -11.61 -27.47 -20.16
C ALA A 727 -11.24 -26.99 -18.75
N ILE A 728 -10.84 -25.72 -18.65
CA ILE A 728 -10.79 -25.00 -17.38
C ILE A 728 -12.23 -24.90 -16.87
N LYS A 729 -12.61 -25.75 -15.90
CA LYS A 729 -13.91 -25.69 -15.23
C LYS A 729 -14.00 -24.49 -14.31
N GLU A 730 -15.20 -23.90 -14.22
CA GLU A 730 -15.51 -22.79 -13.32
C GLU A 730 -15.18 -23.08 -11.85
N ALA A 731 -14.84 -22.03 -11.11
CA ALA A 731 -14.89 -22.02 -9.64
C ALA A 731 -16.32 -21.81 -9.10
N ALA A 732 -17.30 -22.47 -9.73
CA ALA A 732 -18.61 -22.74 -9.14
C ALA A 732 -18.54 -24.10 -8.40
N SER A 733 -19.42 -24.33 -7.43
CA SER A 733 -19.52 -25.60 -6.70
C SER A 733 -20.15 -26.72 -7.54
N VAL A 734 -19.50 -27.06 -8.65
CA VAL A 734 -19.78 -28.29 -9.42
C VAL A 734 -19.05 -29.45 -8.73
N PRO A 735 -19.67 -30.65 -8.58
CA PRO A 735 -18.98 -31.81 -8.05
C PRO A 735 -17.64 -32.08 -8.73
N LYS A 736 -16.67 -32.53 -7.95
CA LYS A 736 -15.39 -33.06 -8.45
C LYS A 736 -15.65 -34.31 -9.33
N SER A 737 -14.62 -34.78 -10.04
CA SER A 737 -14.81 -35.85 -11.03
C SER A 737 -15.42 -37.12 -10.41
N LYS A 738 -16.02 -37.97 -11.25
CA LYS A 738 -16.43 -39.33 -10.89
C LYS A 738 -15.27 -40.22 -10.44
N ASP A 739 -14.05 -39.74 -10.56
CA ASP A 739 -12.79 -40.39 -10.19
C ASP A 739 -12.23 -39.86 -8.85
N ASP A 740 -12.94 -38.95 -8.16
CA ASP A 740 -12.62 -38.57 -6.78
C ASP A 740 -13.10 -39.68 -5.80
N PRO A 741 -12.22 -40.26 -4.97
CA PRO A 741 -12.59 -41.31 -4.01
C PRO A 741 -13.58 -40.84 -2.92
N ALA A 742 -13.81 -39.54 -2.74
CA ALA A 742 -14.86 -39.00 -1.88
C ALA A 742 -16.26 -39.06 -2.53
N GLY A 743 -16.35 -39.07 -3.87
CA GLY A 743 -17.62 -39.14 -4.61
C GLY A 743 -18.10 -40.58 -4.91
N THR A 744 -17.26 -41.58 -4.67
CA THR A 744 -17.45 -42.97 -5.13
C THR A 744 -17.58 -44.02 -4.03
N GLN A 745 -17.75 -43.59 -2.77
CA GLN A 745 -18.12 -44.51 -1.70
C GLN A 745 -19.65 -44.64 -1.59
N ASP A 746 -20.17 -45.84 -1.85
CA ASP A 746 -21.57 -46.23 -1.60
C ASP A 746 -21.87 -46.43 -0.10
N GLY A 747 -21.29 -45.56 0.75
CA GLY A 747 -21.47 -45.57 2.21
C GLY A 747 -22.67 -44.74 2.66
N LYS A 748 -23.11 -44.99 3.90
CA LYS A 748 -24.08 -44.12 4.60
C LYS A 748 -23.46 -42.75 4.79
N ILE A 749 -24.19 -41.68 4.43
CA ILE A 749 -23.75 -40.29 4.64
C ILE A 749 -23.92 -39.98 6.13
N LEU A 750 -22.81 -39.71 6.81
CA LEU A 750 -22.72 -39.52 8.26
C LEU A 750 -21.72 -38.42 8.62
N MET A 751 -22.05 -37.63 9.63
CA MET A 751 -21.11 -36.67 10.27
C MET A 751 -20.21 -37.40 11.27
N GLN A 752 -19.03 -36.86 11.58
CA GLN A 752 -18.17 -37.43 12.61
C GLN A 752 -18.79 -37.22 14.00
N ARG A 753 -19.08 -38.29 14.74
CA ARG A 753 -19.62 -38.19 16.11
C ARG A 753 -18.50 -38.15 17.17
N ILE A 754 -18.59 -37.21 18.11
CA ILE A 754 -17.66 -37.00 19.23
C ILE A 754 -18.47 -36.90 20.52
N ILE A 755 -18.14 -37.71 21.54
CA ILE A 755 -18.66 -37.54 22.90
C ILE A 755 -17.66 -36.68 23.66
N THR A 756 -18.06 -35.50 24.14
CA THR A 756 -17.13 -34.53 24.75
C THR A 756 -16.57 -35.02 26.08
N ALA A 757 -17.38 -35.74 26.87
CA ALA A 757 -16.96 -36.34 28.13
C ALA A 757 -15.83 -37.40 28.00
N ASP A 758 -15.62 -37.95 26.79
CA ASP A 758 -14.58 -38.93 26.49
C ASP A 758 -13.33 -38.30 25.84
N ARG A 759 -13.21 -36.96 25.81
CA ARG A 759 -12.14 -36.22 25.10
C ARG A 759 -11.55 -35.10 25.95
N THR A 760 -10.37 -34.63 25.59
CA THR A 760 -9.81 -33.40 26.18
C THR A 760 -10.39 -32.15 25.49
N PRO A 761 -10.39 -30.98 26.15
CA PRO A 761 -10.85 -29.72 25.54
C PRO A 761 -10.11 -29.40 24.23
N GLU A 762 -8.82 -29.68 24.16
CA GLU A 762 -7.97 -29.46 23.00
C GLU A 762 -8.32 -30.40 21.83
N GLU A 763 -8.76 -31.63 22.13
CA GLU A 763 -9.30 -32.54 21.11
C GLU A 763 -10.62 -32.02 20.54
N VAL A 764 -11.53 -31.52 21.40
CA VAL A 764 -12.83 -30.95 20.97
C VAL A 764 -12.64 -29.67 20.16
N GLU A 765 -11.77 -28.75 20.60
CA GLU A 765 -11.40 -27.55 19.84
C GLU A 765 -10.80 -27.90 18.48
N LYS A 766 -10.01 -28.99 18.40
CA LYS A 766 -9.43 -29.46 17.14
C LYS A 766 -10.47 -29.98 16.15
N VAL A 767 -11.58 -30.61 16.59
CA VAL A 767 -12.66 -31.03 15.66
C VAL A 767 -13.58 -29.87 15.26
N LEU A 768 -13.59 -28.79 16.05
CA LEU A 768 -14.26 -27.52 15.72
C LEU A 768 -13.40 -26.57 14.86
N GLN A 769 -12.23 -27.02 14.39
CA GLN A 769 -11.47 -26.30 13.37
C GLN A 769 -12.25 -26.26 12.05
N ARG A 770 -12.24 -25.10 11.40
CA ARG A 770 -12.91 -24.86 10.13
C ARG A 770 -12.04 -25.32 8.95
N PRO A 771 -12.63 -25.69 7.79
CA PRO A 771 -11.87 -26.14 6.62
C PRO A 771 -10.86 -25.08 6.16
N SER A 772 -9.60 -25.48 6.01
CA SER A 772 -8.54 -24.57 5.61
C SER A 772 -8.65 -24.16 4.13
N GLN A 773 -8.61 -22.87 3.87
CA GLN A 773 -8.56 -22.33 2.50
C GLN A 773 -7.19 -22.52 1.87
N ARG A 774 -7.15 -22.32 0.54
CA ARG A 774 -5.90 -22.16 -0.21
C ARG A 774 -5.07 -21.03 0.39
N SER A 775 -3.75 -21.16 0.35
CA SER A 775 -2.83 -20.17 0.93
C SER A 775 -3.15 -18.75 0.46
N ALA A 776 -3.22 -17.81 1.41
CA ALA A 776 -3.64 -16.43 1.17
C ALA A 776 -2.80 -15.77 0.08
N ASP A 777 -1.48 -15.99 0.07
CA ASP A 777 -0.54 -15.47 -0.92
C ASP A 777 -0.89 -15.91 -2.35
N ARG A 778 -1.43 -17.12 -2.52
CA ARG A 778 -1.87 -17.63 -3.84
C ARG A 778 -3.16 -16.97 -4.30
N ILE A 779 -4.06 -16.61 -3.38
CA ILE A 779 -5.29 -15.87 -3.69
C ILE A 779 -4.94 -14.42 -4.03
N LEU A 780 -4.12 -13.76 -3.20
CA LEU A 780 -3.65 -12.39 -3.42
C LEU A 780 -2.81 -12.25 -4.70
N GLY A 781 -1.98 -13.24 -5.02
CA GLY A 781 -1.23 -13.29 -6.29
C GLY A 781 -2.10 -13.43 -7.54
N ILE A 782 -3.38 -13.80 -7.40
CA ILE A 782 -4.38 -13.80 -8.48
C ILE A 782 -5.22 -12.50 -8.44
N VAL A 783 -5.59 -12.03 -7.25
CA VAL A 783 -6.47 -10.87 -7.04
C VAL A 783 -5.78 -9.54 -7.31
N ASN A 784 -4.55 -9.33 -6.84
CA ASN A 784 -3.86 -8.04 -6.97
C ASN A 784 -3.64 -7.63 -8.44
N PRO A 785 -3.24 -8.53 -9.37
CA PRO A 785 -3.20 -8.20 -10.80
C PRO A 785 -4.56 -7.86 -11.41
N ILE A 786 -5.66 -8.44 -10.93
CA ILE A 786 -7.02 -8.12 -11.40
C ILE A 786 -7.41 -6.71 -10.94
N ILE A 787 -7.16 -6.39 -9.66
CA ILE A 787 -7.41 -5.06 -9.10
C ILE A 787 -6.62 -4.00 -9.86
N GLN A 788 -5.32 -4.22 -10.07
CA GLN A 788 -4.46 -3.25 -10.77
C GLN A 788 -4.90 -3.05 -12.22
N ASN A 789 -5.25 -4.11 -12.95
CA ASN A 789 -5.75 -3.98 -14.33
C ASN A 789 -7.05 -3.18 -14.42
N VAL A 790 -8.00 -3.36 -13.50
CA VAL A 790 -9.25 -2.58 -13.49
C VAL A 790 -8.99 -1.12 -13.08
N ARG A 791 -8.03 -0.88 -12.18
CA ARG A 791 -7.60 0.48 -11.80
C ARG A 791 -6.89 1.23 -12.94
N GLU A 792 -6.11 0.53 -13.75
CA GLU A 792 -5.33 1.13 -14.87
C GLU A 792 -6.13 1.22 -16.19
N ARG A 793 -7.07 0.30 -16.43
CA ARG A 793 -7.73 0.11 -17.74
C ARG A 793 -9.26 0.05 -17.65
N GLY A 794 -9.84 0.44 -16.51
CA GLY A 794 -11.27 0.67 -16.33
C GLY A 794 -12.20 -0.40 -16.91
N ASP A 795 -13.19 0.06 -17.67
CA ASP A 795 -14.19 -0.75 -18.36
C ASP A 795 -13.57 -1.77 -19.33
N ALA A 796 -12.43 -1.47 -19.94
CA ALA A 796 -11.77 -2.38 -20.88
C ALA A 796 -11.22 -3.64 -20.17
N ALA A 797 -10.60 -3.48 -18.99
CA ALA A 797 -10.21 -4.63 -18.16
C ALA A 797 -11.43 -5.35 -17.57
N LEU A 798 -12.47 -4.60 -17.17
CA LEU A 798 -13.69 -5.18 -16.61
C LEU A 798 -14.42 -6.07 -17.63
N LEU A 799 -14.52 -5.61 -18.89
CA LEU A 799 -15.04 -6.40 -20.00
C LEU A 799 -14.13 -7.57 -20.36
N GLU A 800 -12.80 -7.38 -20.43
CA GLU A 800 -11.84 -8.47 -20.69
C GLU A 800 -12.01 -9.62 -19.68
N TYR A 801 -12.09 -9.32 -18.38
CA TYR A 801 -12.31 -10.34 -17.36
C TYR A 801 -13.69 -10.97 -17.43
N THR A 802 -14.74 -10.20 -17.76
CA THR A 802 -16.11 -10.72 -17.92
C THR A 802 -16.26 -11.64 -19.14
N HIS A 803 -15.59 -11.31 -20.24
CA HIS A 803 -15.47 -12.17 -21.44
C HIS A 803 -14.70 -13.46 -21.14
N LYS A 804 -13.74 -13.40 -20.21
CA LYS A 804 -12.84 -14.51 -19.86
C LYS A 804 -13.42 -15.48 -18.83
N PHE A 805 -14.12 -14.99 -17.81
CA PHE A 805 -14.63 -15.80 -16.71
C PHE A 805 -16.11 -16.16 -16.90
N GLU A 806 -16.99 -15.16 -17.06
CA GLU A 806 -18.43 -15.34 -17.31
C GLU A 806 -18.75 -15.73 -18.77
N LYS A 807 -17.75 -15.69 -19.68
CA LYS A 807 -17.84 -16.08 -21.11
C LYS A 807 -18.75 -15.19 -21.97
N ALA A 808 -19.19 -14.05 -21.42
CA ALA A 808 -20.15 -13.11 -22.02
C ALA A 808 -19.53 -12.23 -23.13
N THR A 809 -18.93 -12.85 -24.14
CA THR A 809 -18.20 -12.18 -25.25
C THR A 809 -19.06 -11.29 -26.15
N SER A 810 -20.39 -11.40 -26.05
CA SER A 810 -21.37 -10.51 -26.67
C SER A 810 -21.50 -9.14 -25.97
N LEU A 811 -21.00 -9.01 -24.74
CA LEU A 811 -21.24 -7.84 -23.90
C LEU A 811 -20.27 -6.70 -24.25
N THR A 812 -20.81 -5.55 -24.66
CA THR A 812 -20.03 -4.36 -25.06
C THR A 812 -20.04 -3.22 -24.03
N THR A 813 -20.78 -3.36 -22.93
CA THR A 813 -20.78 -2.42 -21.81
C THR A 813 -20.85 -3.19 -20.49
N PRO A 814 -20.01 -2.88 -19.48
CA PRO A 814 -20.02 -3.62 -18.23
C PRO A 814 -21.10 -3.14 -17.26
N VAL A 815 -22.00 -2.24 -17.67
CA VAL A 815 -23.02 -1.65 -16.79
C VAL A 815 -24.39 -1.52 -17.47
N LEU A 816 -25.42 -2.09 -16.85
CA LEU A 816 -26.81 -1.78 -17.14
C LEU A 816 -27.29 -0.65 -16.21
N ARG A 817 -27.64 0.52 -16.74
CA ARG A 817 -28.15 1.65 -15.94
C ARG A 817 -29.68 1.65 -15.83
N ALA A 818 -30.20 2.26 -14.76
CA ALA A 818 -31.61 2.60 -14.64
C ALA A 818 -32.00 3.73 -15.65
N PRO A 819 -33.27 3.83 -16.09
CA PRO A 819 -34.41 2.97 -15.74
C PRO A 819 -34.38 1.61 -16.44
N PHE A 820 -34.50 0.53 -15.66
CA PHE A 820 -34.42 -0.83 -16.19
C PHE A 820 -35.63 -1.18 -17.09
N PRO A 821 -35.41 -1.75 -18.29
CA PRO A 821 -36.50 -2.12 -19.20
C PRO A 821 -37.45 -3.17 -18.62
N ARG A 822 -38.77 -2.98 -18.76
CA ARG A 822 -39.78 -3.98 -18.34
C ARG A 822 -39.62 -5.34 -19.02
N SER A 823 -39.07 -5.38 -20.23
CA SER A 823 -38.71 -6.62 -20.94
C SER A 823 -37.62 -7.44 -20.23
N MET A 824 -36.77 -6.80 -19.44
CA MET A 824 -35.75 -7.46 -18.59
C MET A 824 -36.30 -7.87 -17.21
N MET A 825 -37.57 -7.58 -16.90
CA MET A 825 -38.24 -7.91 -15.63
C MET A 825 -39.46 -8.81 -15.85
N GLN A 826 -39.43 -9.66 -16.87
CA GLN A 826 -40.48 -10.65 -17.12
C GLN A 826 -40.30 -11.85 -16.18
N LEU A 827 -41.23 -12.01 -15.25
CA LEU A 827 -41.21 -13.02 -14.19
C LEU A 827 -42.61 -13.65 -14.03
N PRO A 828 -42.71 -14.92 -13.57
CA PRO A 828 -43.99 -15.50 -13.16
C PRO A 828 -44.65 -14.68 -12.04
N PRO A 829 -45.99 -14.49 -12.04
CA PRO A 829 -46.69 -13.74 -11.00
C PRO A 829 -46.43 -14.24 -9.57
N GLU A 830 -46.25 -15.56 -9.40
CA GLU A 830 -45.89 -16.21 -8.16
C GLU A 830 -44.48 -15.83 -7.67
N THR A 831 -43.51 -15.69 -8.58
CA THR A 831 -42.15 -15.23 -8.27
C THR A 831 -42.16 -13.75 -7.86
N ILE A 832 -42.95 -12.93 -8.55
CA ILE A 832 -43.17 -11.52 -8.18
C ILE A 832 -43.79 -11.42 -6.77
N ALA A 833 -44.84 -12.19 -6.49
CA ALA A 833 -45.50 -12.19 -5.18
C ALA A 833 -44.58 -12.64 -4.04
N ALA A 834 -43.70 -13.62 -4.29
CA ALA A 834 -42.68 -14.05 -3.34
C ALA A 834 -41.65 -12.93 -3.06
N ILE A 835 -41.04 -12.35 -4.11
CA ILE A 835 -40.08 -11.24 -3.97
C ILE A 835 -40.70 -10.04 -3.26
N ASP A 836 -41.95 -9.69 -3.58
CA ASP A 836 -42.67 -8.58 -2.95
C ASP A 836 -42.97 -8.83 -1.46
N THR A 837 -43.27 -10.07 -1.09
CA THR A 837 -43.47 -10.48 0.31
C THR A 837 -42.17 -10.39 1.11
N SER A 838 -41.08 -10.96 0.57
CA SER A 838 -39.74 -10.88 1.14
C SER A 838 -39.28 -9.44 1.32
N PHE A 839 -39.38 -8.62 0.26
CA PHE A 839 -39.02 -7.20 0.27
C PHE A 839 -39.72 -6.45 1.42
N GLU A 840 -41.03 -6.64 1.59
CA GLU A 840 -41.79 -5.90 2.59
C GLU A 840 -41.46 -6.34 4.03
N ASN A 841 -41.14 -7.63 4.25
CA ASN A 841 -40.69 -8.10 5.57
C ASN A 841 -39.28 -7.61 5.91
N ILE A 842 -38.34 -7.69 4.96
CA ILE A 842 -36.98 -7.14 5.11
C ILE A 842 -37.05 -5.63 5.37
N ARG A 843 -37.93 -4.90 4.64
CA ARG A 843 -38.15 -3.46 4.80
C ARG A 843 -38.68 -3.10 6.19
N LYS A 844 -39.69 -3.84 6.70
CA LYS A 844 -40.23 -3.64 8.05
C LYS A 844 -39.14 -3.84 9.12
N PHE A 845 -38.40 -4.94 9.05
CA PHE A 845 -37.39 -5.27 10.06
C PHE A 845 -36.26 -4.26 10.08
N HIS A 846 -35.71 -3.88 8.91
CA HIS A 846 -34.63 -2.90 8.84
C HIS A 846 -35.08 -1.47 9.13
N ALA A 847 -36.33 -1.09 8.82
CA ALA A 847 -36.87 0.22 9.21
C ALA A 847 -37.09 0.36 10.72
N ALA A 848 -37.38 -0.74 11.42
CA ALA A 848 -37.51 -0.76 12.88
C ALA A 848 -36.18 -0.62 13.64
N GLN A 849 -35.04 -0.60 12.95
CA GLN A 849 -33.70 -0.43 13.53
C GLN A 849 -33.26 1.05 13.63
N ALA A 850 -34.11 2.00 13.24
CA ALA A 850 -33.78 3.43 13.25
C ALA A 850 -33.93 4.08 14.63
N ASP A 851 -32.99 4.95 15.01
CA ASP A 851 -33.13 5.86 16.16
C ASP A 851 -34.33 6.81 15.94
N ASP A 852 -35.41 6.70 16.74
CA ASP A 852 -36.58 7.61 16.73
C ASP A 852 -36.22 9.11 16.78
N LYS A 853 -35.08 9.42 17.40
CA LYS A 853 -34.56 10.77 17.62
C LYS A 853 -33.04 10.73 17.84
N PRO A 854 -32.29 11.79 17.51
CA PRO A 854 -30.90 11.91 17.91
C PRO A 854 -30.72 11.74 19.42
N LEU A 855 -29.65 11.04 19.81
CA LEU A 855 -29.21 10.99 21.22
C LEU A 855 -28.71 12.38 21.61
N GLU A 856 -29.26 12.95 22.69
CA GLU A 856 -28.81 14.21 23.28
C GLU A 856 -28.57 14.03 24.79
N VAL A 857 -27.43 14.51 25.29
CA VAL A 857 -27.04 14.43 26.70
C VAL A 857 -26.37 15.74 27.12
N GLU A 858 -26.85 16.36 28.19
CA GLU A 858 -26.13 17.43 28.90
C GLU A 858 -25.23 16.78 29.96
N THR A 859 -23.92 16.73 29.71
CA THR A 859 -22.96 15.97 30.54
C THR A 859 -22.56 16.72 31.81
N MET A 860 -22.63 18.04 31.76
CA MET A 860 -22.60 18.97 32.90
C MET A 860 -23.31 20.27 32.49
N PRO A 861 -23.74 21.13 33.43
CA PRO A 861 -24.45 22.37 33.10
C PRO A 861 -23.72 23.21 32.05
N GLY A 862 -24.40 23.47 30.93
CA GLY A 862 -23.88 24.24 29.81
C GLY A 862 -23.04 23.45 28.79
N VAL A 863 -22.87 22.13 28.94
CA VAL A 863 -22.10 21.27 28.02
C VAL A 863 -23.02 20.19 27.44
N LYS A 864 -23.41 20.35 26.17
CA LYS A 864 -24.37 19.47 25.49
C LYS A 864 -23.69 18.65 24.39
N CYS A 865 -23.76 17.34 24.49
CA CYS A 865 -23.29 16.38 23.51
C CYS A 865 -24.47 15.75 22.77
N ARG A 866 -24.30 15.49 21.48
CA ARG A 866 -25.31 14.91 20.59
C ARG A 866 -24.70 13.84 19.68
N ARG A 867 -25.47 12.82 19.30
CA ARG A 867 -25.15 11.85 18.23
C ARG A 867 -26.31 11.78 17.25
N PHE A 868 -26.04 11.98 15.96
CA PHE A 868 -27.04 11.93 14.90
C PHE A 868 -26.59 11.06 13.72
N VAL A 869 -27.56 10.49 13.02
CA VAL A 869 -27.33 9.50 11.96
C VAL A 869 -27.26 10.17 10.58
N ARG A 870 -26.38 9.69 9.69
CA ARG A 870 -26.34 10.05 8.26
C ARG A 870 -26.03 8.82 7.39
N PRO A 871 -26.71 8.59 6.26
CA PRO A 871 -26.36 7.51 5.35
C PRO A 871 -24.94 7.65 4.79
N ILE A 872 -24.35 6.50 4.45
CA ILE A 872 -23.25 6.40 3.49
C ILE A 872 -23.83 6.79 2.12
N GLU A 873 -23.12 7.62 1.36
CA GLU A 873 -23.72 8.28 0.19
C GLU A 873 -23.83 7.34 -1.00
N ARG A 874 -22.77 6.55 -1.24
CA ARG A 874 -22.65 5.60 -2.35
C ARG A 874 -22.31 4.23 -1.80
N VAL A 875 -23.12 3.21 -2.10
CA VAL A 875 -22.87 1.82 -1.67
C VAL A 875 -22.89 0.86 -2.85
N GLY A 876 -21.92 -0.07 -2.84
CA GLY A 876 -21.78 -1.14 -3.82
C GLY A 876 -22.21 -2.47 -3.21
N LEU A 877 -23.07 -3.21 -3.88
CA LEU A 877 -23.72 -4.41 -3.36
C LEU A 877 -23.36 -5.59 -4.27
N TYR A 878 -22.45 -6.46 -3.82
CA TYR A 878 -22.06 -7.64 -4.58
C TYR A 878 -23.10 -8.75 -4.38
N VAL A 879 -23.73 -9.18 -5.47
CA VAL A 879 -24.73 -10.24 -5.53
C VAL A 879 -24.16 -11.40 -6.34
N PRO A 880 -23.77 -12.53 -5.71
CA PRO A 880 -23.21 -13.68 -6.43
C PRO A 880 -24.18 -14.28 -7.44
N GLY A 881 -23.64 -14.99 -8.43
CA GLY A 881 -24.41 -15.66 -9.48
C GLY A 881 -23.59 -16.78 -10.14
N GLY A 882 -23.99 -17.18 -11.34
CA GLY A 882 -23.39 -18.30 -12.08
C GLY A 882 -24.36 -19.46 -12.22
N THR A 883 -24.14 -20.55 -11.49
CA THR A 883 -25.02 -21.74 -11.51
C THR A 883 -26.32 -21.58 -10.72
N ALA A 884 -26.41 -20.56 -9.86
CA ALA A 884 -27.59 -20.23 -9.06
C ALA A 884 -27.97 -18.75 -9.25
N VAL A 885 -29.22 -18.42 -8.92
CA VAL A 885 -29.79 -17.07 -9.02
C VAL A 885 -30.17 -16.61 -7.62
N LEU A 886 -29.62 -15.49 -7.14
CA LEU A 886 -29.73 -15.05 -5.75
C LEU A 886 -30.47 -13.70 -5.61
N PRO A 887 -31.79 -13.65 -5.87
CA PRO A 887 -32.58 -12.43 -5.68
C PRO A 887 -32.75 -12.09 -4.19
N SER A 888 -32.63 -13.08 -3.29
CA SER A 888 -32.57 -12.89 -1.85
C SER A 888 -31.43 -11.96 -1.47
N THR A 889 -30.20 -12.21 -1.90
CA THR A 889 -29.05 -11.34 -1.62
C THR A 889 -29.23 -9.94 -2.19
N ALA A 890 -29.84 -9.80 -3.37
CA ALA A 890 -30.19 -8.48 -3.92
C ALA A 890 -31.19 -7.70 -3.04
N LEU A 891 -32.17 -8.37 -2.42
CA LEU A 891 -33.06 -7.77 -1.42
C LEU A 891 -32.34 -7.46 -0.11
N MET A 892 -31.62 -8.44 0.46
CA MET A 892 -30.95 -8.34 1.76
C MET A 892 -29.89 -7.25 1.79
N LEU A 893 -29.26 -6.93 0.66
CA LEU A 893 -28.32 -5.82 0.54
C LEU A 893 -28.98 -4.50 0.06
N GLY A 894 -29.98 -4.58 -0.82
CA GLY A 894 -30.59 -3.39 -1.43
C GLY A 894 -31.65 -2.71 -0.56
N VAL A 895 -32.46 -3.49 0.15
CA VAL A 895 -33.54 -2.96 1.01
C VAL A 895 -32.99 -2.13 2.18
N PRO A 896 -32.01 -2.57 2.99
CA PRO A 896 -31.44 -1.71 4.04
C PRO A 896 -30.71 -0.48 3.49
N ALA A 897 -30.09 -0.54 2.31
CA ALA A 897 -29.50 0.64 1.65
C ALA A 897 -30.57 1.70 1.31
N MET A 898 -31.69 1.26 0.74
CA MET A 898 -32.86 2.08 0.43
C MET A 898 -33.49 2.66 1.71
N VAL A 899 -33.65 1.86 2.77
CA VAL A 899 -34.21 2.30 4.06
C VAL A 899 -33.29 3.31 4.79
N ALA A 900 -31.96 3.15 4.69
CA ALA A 900 -31.00 4.12 5.22
C ALA A 900 -31.00 5.47 4.47
N GLY A 901 -31.48 5.48 3.22
CA GLY A 901 -31.42 6.66 2.35
C GLY A 901 -30.06 6.87 1.68
N CYS A 902 -29.35 5.79 1.34
CA CYS A 902 -28.17 5.87 0.47
C CYS A 902 -28.57 6.49 -0.89
N LYS A 903 -27.84 7.52 -1.35
CA LYS A 903 -28.21 8.27 -2.57
C LYS A 903 -27.94 7.50 -3.85
N LYS A 904 -26.87 6.70 -3.86
CA LYS A 904 -26.43 5.88 -4.99
C LYS A 904 -26.27 4.44 -4.52
N ILE A 905 -27.03 3.54 -5.12
CA ILE A 905 -26.97 2.10 -4.88
C ILE A 905 -26.51 1.45 -6.19
N VAL A 906 -25.30 0.89 -6.18
CA VAL A 906 -24.73 0.14 -7.31
C VAL A 906 -24.80 -1.34 -6.94
N ILE A 907 -25.43 -2.16 -7.77
CA ILE A 907 -25.39 -3.62 -7.62
C ILE A 907 -24.32 -4.16 -8.55
N ALA A 908 -23.58 -5.20 -8.15
CA ALA A 908 -22.72 -5.97 -9.04
C ALA A 908 -23.17 -7.42 -9.07
N SER A 909 -23.34 -8.00 -10.26
CA SER A 909 -23.70 -9.41 -10.41
C SER A 909 -23.20 -9.96 -11.75
N PRO A 910 -22.59 -11.17 -11.78
CA PRO A 910 -22.06 -11.74 -13.01
C PRO A 910 -23.18 -12.06 -14.02
N PRO A 911 -23.05 -11.64 -15.30
CA PRO A 911 -23.98 -12.01 -16.35
C PRO A 911 -23.86 -13.49 -16.70
N ARG A 912 -24.88 -14.02 -17.37
CA ARG A 912 -24.80 -15.29 -18.08
C ARG A 912 -23.88 -15.16 -19.30
N ALA A 913 -23.45 -16.29 -19.86
CA ALA A 913 -22.56 -16.36 -21.02
C ALA A 913 -23.13 -15.76 -22.33
N ASP A 914 -24.41 -15.37 -22.37
CA ASP A 914 -25.03 -14.62 -23.47
C ASP A 914 -25.00 -13.08 -23.26
N GLY A 915 -24.50 -12.62 -22.11
CA GLY A 915 -24.51 -11.22 -21.67
C GLY A 915 -25.74 -10.81 -20.84
N SER A 916 -26.71 -11.71 -20.62
CA SER A 916 -27.92 -11.39 -19.87
C SER A 916 -27.71 -11.45 -18.35
N VAL A 917 -28.23 -10.45 -17.63
CA VAL A 917 -28.51 -10.53 -16.19
C VAL A 917 -29.86 -11.22 -15.96
N THR A 918 -30.10 -11.77 -14.78
CA THR A 918 -31.34 -12.51 -14.49
C THR A 918 -32.52 -11.56 -14.20
N PRO A 919 -33.75 -11.83 -14.68
CA PRO A 919 -34.87 -10.92 -14.47
C PRO A 919 -35.24 -10.70 -13.01
N GLU A 920 -34.95 -11.66 -12.13
CA GLU A 920 -35.15 -11.59 -10.69
C GLU A 920 -34.24 -10.51 -10.07
N VAL A 921 -32.95 -10.49 -10.45
CA VAL A 921 -31.98 -9.49 -9.98
C VAL A 921 -32.33 -8.10 -10.52
N VAL A 922 -32.74 -7.99 -11.80
CA VAL A 922 -33.18 -6.70 -12.37
C VAL A 922 -34.45 -6.17 -11.69
N TYR A 923 -35.41 -7.06 -11.38
CA TYR A 923 -36.63 -6.68 -10.66
C TYR A 923 -36.32 -6.22 -9.23
N CYS A 924 -35.46 -6.94 -8.49
CA CYS A 924 -34.96 -6.49 -7.18
C CYS A 924 -34.24 -5.14 -7.27
N ALA A 925 -33.33 -4.96 -8.24
CA ALA A 925 -32.60 -3.71 -8.47
C ALA A 925 -33.52 -2.52 -8.73
N ALA A 926 -34.55 -2.70 -9.57
CA ALA A 926 -35.57 -1.69 -9.79
C ALA A 926 -36.39 -1.38 -8.52
N LYS A 927 -36.71 -2.40 -7.72
CA LYS A 927 -37.52 -2.27 -6.50
C LYS A 927 -36.81 -1.55 -5.35
N VAL A 928 -35.48 -1.67 -5.26
CA VAL A 928 -34.66 -0.97 -4.25
C VAL A 928 -34.12 0.39 -4.73
N GLY A 929 -34.38 0.78 -5.98
CA GLY A 929 -33.93 2.05 -6.54
C GLY A 929 -32.44 2.09 -6.90
N ALA A 930 -31.87 0.97 -7.37
CA ALA A 930 -30.48 0.92 -7.82
C ALA A 930 -30.25 1.85 -9.02
N GLU A 931 -29.12 2.57 -9.01
CA GLU A 931 -28.65 3.41 -10.13
C GLU A 931 -28.25 2.55 -11.32
N SER A 932 -27.57 1.44 -11.04
CA SER A 932 -27.03 0.54 -12.05
C SER A 932 -26.73 -0.85 -11.51
N ILE A 933 -26.62 -1.80 -12.45
CA ILE A 933 -26.10 -3.15 -12.25
C ILE A 933 -24.79 -3.26 -13.03
N VAL A 934 -23.68 -3.46 -12.35
CA VAL A 934 -22.39 -3.85 -12.93
C VAL A 934 -22.50 -5.31 -13.34
N LEU A 935 -22.34 -5.56 -14.63
CA LEU A 935 -22.45 -6.86 -15.29
C LEU A 935 -21.10 -7.59 -15.23
N ALA A 936 -20.60 -7.82 -14.01
CA ALA A 936 -19.36 -8.54 -13.75
C ALA A 936 -19.42 -9.22 -12.36
N GLY A 937 -18.69 -10.34 -12.21
CA GLY A 937 -18.45 -10.98 -10.92
C GLY A 937 -17.04 -10.73 -10.36
N GLY A 938 -16.66 -11.55 -9.38
CA GLY A 938 -15.27 -11.74 -8.95
C GLY A 938 -14.58 -10.50 -8.36
N ALA A 939 -13.26 -10.54 -8.38
CA ALA A 939 -12.41 -9.44 -7.92
C ALA A 939 -12.51 -8.20 -8.81
N GLN A 940 -12.78 -8.39 -10.11
CA GLN A 940 -12.92 -7.30 -11.08
C GLN A 940 -14.11 -6.38 -10.76
N ALA A 941 -15.25 -6.94 -10.36
CA ALA A 941 -16.41 -6.14 -9.95
C ALA A 941 -16.19 -5.39 -8.63
N VAL A 942 -15.48 -6.00 -7.66
CA VAL A 942 -15.10 -5.33 -6.40
C VAL A 942 -14.16 -4.16 -6.68
N ALA A 943 -13.14 -4.34 -7.53
CA ALA A 943 -12.24 -3.28 -7.96
C ALA A 943 -12.99 -2.13 -8.65
N ALA A 944 -13.88 -2.45 -9.60
CA ALA A 944 -14.64 -1.46 -10.34
C ALA A 944 -15.55 -0.60 -9.42
N MET A 945 -16.18 -1.19 -8.41
CA MET A 945 -16.93 -0.42 -7.40
C MET A 945 -16.00 0.39 -6.48
N ALA A 946 -14.83 -0.15 -6.12
CA ALA A 946 -13.90 0.48 -5.17
C ALA A 946 -13.26 1.76 -5.73
N TYR A 947 -12.70 1.68 -6.94
CA TYR A 947 -11.99 2.77 -7.62
C TYR A 947 -12.88 3.59 -8.55
N GLY A 948 -13.96 2.98 -9.06
CA GLY A 948 -14.74 3.51 -10.17
C GLY A 948 -14.12 3.12 -11.52
N THR A 949 -14.91 3.27 -12.58
CA THR A 949 -14.48 3.20 -13.99
C THR A 949 -15.24 4.27 -14.79
N GLU A 950 -15.07 4.28 -16.11
CA GLU A 950 -15.77 5.15 -17.06
C GLU A 950 -17.31 5.00 -16.96
N SER A 951 -17.81 3.79 -16.63
CA SER A 951 -19.24 3.55 -16.41
C SER A 951 -19.62 3.11 -14.99
N VAL A 952 -18.72 2.52 -14.20
CA VAL A 952 -19.02 2.09 -12.82
C VAL A 952 -18.81 3.25 -11.84
N THR A 953 -19.88 3.65 -11.16
CA THR A 953 -19.83 4.66 -10.09
C THR A 953 -18.99 4.14 -8.92
N LYS A 954 -17.89 4.84 -8.61
CA LYS A 954 -17.10 4.62 -7.38
C LYS A 954 -17.98 4.75 -6.13
N VAL A 955 -17.89 3.79 -5.21
CA VAL A 955 -18.66 3.76 -3.96
C VAL A 955 -17.80 4.08 -2.72
N ASP A 956 -18.46 4.31 -1.58
CA ASP A 956 -17.83 4.60 -0.28
C ASP A 956 -17.82 3.36 0.65
N LYS A 957 -18.69 2.38 0.38
CA LYS A 957 -18.71 1.07 1.05
C LYS A 957 -19.15 -0.04 0.11
N ILE A 958 -18.48 -1.19 0.15
CA ILE A 958 -18.86 -2.42 -0.56
C ILE A 958 -19.41 -3.44 0.43
N LEU A 959 -20.59 -3.99 0.16
CA LEU A 959 -21.27 -4.99 0.98
C LEU A 959 -21.61 -6.24 0.16
N GLY A 960 -21.80 -7.36 0.83
CA GLY A 960 -22.27 -8.62 0.26
C GLY A 960 -21.30 -9.80 0.37
N PRO A 961 -21.82 -11.03 0.42
CA PRO A 961 -21.01 -12.25 0.49
C PRO A 961 -20.37 -12.56 -0.87
N GLY A 962 -19.38 -13.46 -0.87
CA GLY A 962 -18.77 -13.93 -2.11
C GLY A 962 -17.72 -15.01 -1.88
N ASN A 963 -17.21 -15.58 -2.95
CA ASN A 963 -16.15 -16.58 -2.86
C ASN A 963 -14.81 -15.96 -2.39
N GLN A 964 -13.82 -16.82 -2.12
CA GLN A 964 -12.50 -16.43 -1.61
C GLN A 964 -11.80 -15.30 -2.39
N PHE A 965 -12.05 -15.15 -3.70
CA PHE A 965 -11.48 -14.06 -4.50
C PHE A 965 -12.21 -12.73 -4.29
N VAL A 966 -13.53 -12.76 -4.09
CA VAL A 966 -14.35 -11.59 -3.76
C VAL A 966 -13.99 -11.09 -2.36
N THR A 967 -13.89 -11.99 -1.37
CA THR A 967 -13.46 -11.62 0.00
C THR A 967 -12.04 -11.06 0.02
N ALA A 968 -11.09 -11.72 -0.65
CA ALA A 968 -9.73 -11.20 -0.75
C ALA A 968 -9.69 -9.81 -1.43
N ALA A 969 -10.46 -9.60 -2.50
CA ALA A 969 -10.54 -8.30 -3.15
C ALA A 969 -11.14 -7.23 -2.21
N LYS A 970 -12.23 -7.54 -1.49
CA LYS A 970 -12.84 -6.68 -0.47
C LYS A 970 -11.82 -6.28 0.61
N MET A 971 -11.03 -7.24 1.09
CA MET A 971 -9.98 -7.01 2.10
C MET A 971 -8.79 -6.21 1.56
N VAL A 972 -8.44 -6.33 0.27
CA VAL A 972 -7.38 -5.49 -0.33
C VAL A 972 -7.86 -4.05 -0.49
N VAL A 973 -9.01 -3.82 -1.13
CA VAL A 973 -9.48 -2.45 -1.41
C VAL A 973 -9.88 -1.68 -0.15
N SER A 974 -10.29 -2.36 0.92
CA SER A 974 -10.56 -1.70 2.22
C SER A 974 -9.31 -1.26 2.99
N ASN A 975 -8.13 -1.74 2.61
CA ASN A 975 -6.85 -1.29 3.16
C ASN A 975 -6.13 -0.28 2.24
N ASP A 976 -6.63 -0.04 1.03
CA ASP A 976 -6.11 0.96 0.11
C ASP A 976 -6.72 2.34 0.41
N THR A 977 -5.92 3.23 1.01
CA THR A 977 -6.33 4.61 1.31
C THR A 977 -6.66 5.44 0.07
N SER A 978 -6.12 5.09 -1.09
CA SER A 978 -6.44 5.72 -2.38
C SER A 978 -7.73 5.17 -3.01
N ALA A 979 -8.15 3.96 -2.64
CA ALA A 979 -9.52 3.50 -2.88
C ALA A 979 -10.49 4.23 -1.94
N GLY A 980 -10.12 4.48 -0.68
CA GLY A 980 -10.94 5.23 0.26
C GLY A 980 -12.33 4.61 0.46
N VAL A 981 -12.43 3.28 0.38
CA VAL A 981 -13.66 2.50 0.44
C VAL A 981 -13.67 1.60 1.68
N SER A 982 -14.82 1.47 2.32
CA SER A 982 -14.99 0.54 3.45
C SER A 982 -15.66 -0.77 2.99
N ILE A 983 -15.65 -1.79 3.84
CA ILE A 983 -16.44 -3.02 3.64
C ILE A 983 -17.35 -3.29 4.85
N ASP A 984 -18.34 -4.15 4.65
CA ASP A 984 -19.18 -4.69 5.73
C ASP A 984 -18.41 -5.63 6.67
N MET A 985 -17.88 -6.73 6.13
CA MET A 985 -17.18 -7.79 6.86
C MET A 985 -16.39 -8.71 5.90
N PRO A 986 -15.37 -9.44 6.40
CA PRO A 986 -14.85 -10.62 5.72
C PRO A 986 -15.91 -11.74 5.68
N ALA A 987 -15.93 -12.54 4.62
CA ALA A 987 -16.86 -13.66 4.44
C ALA A 987 -16.13 -14.91 3.91
N GLY A 988 -16.56 -16.09 4.34
CA GLY A 988 -16.06 -17.40 3.89
C GLY A 988 -17.18 -18.28 3.32
N PRO A 989 -16.96 -19.61 3.24
CA PRO A 989 -18.03 -20.58 3.12
C PRO A 989 -19.01 -20.44 4.29
N SER A 990 -20.27 -20.79 4.05
CA SER A 990 -21.35 -20.66 5.02
C SER A 990 -21.37 -21.78 6.05
N GLU A 991 -21.90 -21.48 7.23
CA GLU A 991 -21.79 -22.29 8.45
C GLU A 991 -23.13 -22.36 9.18
N VAL A 992 -23.51 -23.55 9.68
CA VAL A 992 -24.65 -23.70 10.59
C VAL A 992 -24.28 -24.56 11.79
N LEU A 993 -24.73 -24.15 12.97
CA LEU A 993 -24.65 -24.92 14.20
C LEU A 993 -26.07 -25.12 14.75
N VAL A 994 -26.51 -26.38 14.79
CA VAL A 994 -27.80 -26.78 15.38
C VAL A 994 -27.55 -27.29 16.79
N ILE A 995 -28.24 -26.73 17.79
CA ILE A 995 -28.32 -27.30 19.14
C ILE A 995 -29.67 -28.01 19.26
N ALA A 996 -29.65 -29.29 19.62
CA ALA A 996 -30.83 -30.15 19.68
C ALA A 996 -30.92 -30.93 21.00
N ASP A 997 -32.08 -30.89 21.65
CA ASP A 997 -32.41 -31.73 22.81
C ASP A 997 -33.49 -32.78 22.46
N LYS A 998 -33.98 -33.52 23.46
CA LYS A 998 -35.00 -34.59 23.31
C LYS A 998 -36.37 -34.12 22.79
N SER A 999 -36.62 -32.82 22.71
CA SER A 999 -37.81 -32.24 22.09
C SER A 999 -37.63 -31.95 20.59
N ALA A 1000 -36.40 -31.96 20.07
CA ALA A 1000 -36.12 -31.76 18.66
C ALA A 1000 -36.70 -32.87 17.79
N ASN A 1001 -37.13 -32.51 16.56
CA ASN A 1001 -37.56 -33.50 15.58
C ASN A 1001 -36.34 -33.94 14.74
N PRO A 1002 -35.94 -35.22 14.75
CA PRO A 1002 -34.77 -35.68 14.00
C PRO A 1002 -34.79 -35.33 12.50
N ALA A 1003 -35.98 -35.32 11.90
CA ALA A 1003 -36.14 -34.95 10.50
C ALA A 1003 -35.93 -33.45 10.23
N PHE A 1004 -36.18 -32.58 11.22
CA PHE A 1004 -35.96 -31.13 11.10
C PHE A 1004 -34.50 -30.77 11.38
N VAL A 1005 -33.88 -31.38 12.39
CA VAL A 1005 -32.42 -31.27 12.63
C VAL A 1005 -31.65 -31.70 11.39
N ALA A 1006 -32.06 -32.82 10.77
CA ALA A 1006 -31.49 -33.28 9.51
C ALA A 1006 -31.70 -32.29 8.36
N SER A 1007 -32.89 -31.71 8.19
CA SER A 1007 -33.14 -30.76 7.10
C SER A 1007 -32.35 -29.46 7.24
N ASP A 1008 -32.23 -28.93 8.46
CA ASP A 1008 -31.48 -27.70 8.75
C ASP A 1008 -29.96 -27.87 8.52
N LEU A 1009 -29.40 -29.01 8.93
CA LEU A 1009 -28.00 -29.36 8.60
C LEU A 1009 -27.80 -29.50 7.09
N LEU A 1010 -28.80 -29.99 6.36
CA LEU A 1010 -28.71 -30.22 4.92
C LEU A 1010 -28.91 -28.96 4.05
N SER A 1011 -29.72 -27.99 4.50
CA SER A 1011 -29.86 -26.71 3.78
C SER A 1011 -28.53 -25.97 3.66
N GLN A 1012 -27.73 -25.95 4.72
CA GLN A 1012 -26.39 -25.37 4.67
C GLN A 1012 -25.38 -26.25 3.92
N ALA A 1013 -25.43 -27.57 4.14
CA ALA A 1013 -24.48 -28.51 3.51
C ALA A 1013 -24.62 -28.58 1.97
N GLU A 1014 -25.74 -28.15 1.39
CA GLU A 1014 -25.86 -28.04 -0.05
C GLU A 1014 -25.26 -26.76 -0.65
N HIS A 1015 -24.97 -25.71 0.11
CA HIS A 1015 -24.42 -24.45 -0.44
C HIS A 1015 -23.08 -24.67 -1.18
N GLY A 1016 -22.09 -25.27 -0.51
CA GLY A 1016 -20.78 -25.58 -1.09
C GLY A 1016 -20.11 -26.81 -0.47
N VAL A 1017 -19.14 -27.39 -1.17
CA VAL A 1017 -18.32 -28.52 -0.64
C VAL A 1017 -17.43 -28.09 0.53
N ASP A 1018 -17.29 -26.79 0.74
CA ASP A 1018 -16.54 -26.11 1.79
C ASP A 1018 -17.44 -25.52 2.91
N SER A 1019 -18.78 -25.62 2.79
CA SER A 1019 -19.69 -25.34 3.91
C SER A 1019 -19.46 -26.35 5.05
N GLN A 1020 -19.38 -25.88 6.31
CA GLN A 1020 -19.26 -26.75 7.49
C GLN A 1020 -20.55 -26.71 8.30
N VAL A 1021 -21.04 -27.88 8.72
CA VAL A 1021 -22.24 -27.99 9.56
C VAL A 1021 -21.92 -28.70 10.88
N VAL A 1022 -22.51 -28.21 11.97
CA VAL A 1022 -22.23 -28.68 13.33
C VAL A 1022 -23.53 -29.01 14.02
N LEU A 1023 -23.59 -30.19 14.64
CA LEU A 1023 -24.69 -30.58 15.54
C LEU A 1023 -24.15 -30.67 16.97
N ILE A 1024 -24.80 -30.00 17.91
CA ILE A 1024 -24.59 -30.23 19.34
C ILE A 1024 -25.85 -30.91 19.91
N ALA A 1025 -25.72 -32.21 20.18
CA ALA A 1025 -26.77 -33.06 20.72
C ALA A 1025 -26.69 -33.10 22.25
N VAL A 1026 -27.74 -32.62 22.92
CA VAL A 1026 -27.79 -32.46 24.37
C VAL A 1026 -28.53 -33.65 25.01
N ASP A 1027 -27.81 -34.45 25.81
CA ASP A 1027 -28.33 -35.61 26.56
C ASP A 1027 -29.04 -36.69 25.68
N LEU A 1028 -28.86 -36.66 24.35
CA LEU A 1028 -29.50 -37.62 23.44
C LEU A 1028 -28.94 -39.04 23.59
N SER A 1029 -29.83 -40.02 23.61
CA SER A 1029 -29.49 -41.44 23.58
C SER A 1029 -29.06 -41.91 22.19
N GLU A 1030 -28.41 -43.07 22.13
CA GLU A 1030 -27.97 -43.70 20.86
C GLU A 1030 -29.12 -43.86 19.85
N GLN A 1031 -30.35 -44.13 20.30
CA GLN A 1031 -31.51 -44.27 19.41
C GLN A 1031 -31.97 -42.92 18.85
N GLU A 1032 -31.89 -41.84 19.63
CA GLU A 1032 -32.25 -40.48 19.20
C GLU A 1032 -31.18 -39.92 18.24
N LEU A 1033 -29.90 -40.14 18.55
CA LEU A 1033 -28.76 -39.82 17.69
C LEU A 1033 -28.84 -40.59 16.35
N GLN A 1034 -29.10 -41.90 16.39
CA GLN A 1034 -29.19 -42.70 15.17
C GLN A 1034 -30.37 -42.27 14.28
N ALA A 1035 -31.48 -41.81 14.85
CA ALA A 1035 -32.61 -41.29 14.08
C ALA A 1035 -32.29 -39.99 13.32
N ILE A 1036 -31.45 -39.10 13.89
CA ILE A 1036 -30.97 -37.90 13.18
C ILE A 1036 -30.07 -38.32 12.01
N GLU A 1037 -29.14 -39.24 12.24
CA GLU A 1037 -28.24 -39.79 11.21
C GLU A 1037 -28.98 -40.56 10.09
N ASP A 1038 -30.06 -41.27 10.42
CA ASP A 1038 -30.91 -41.96 9.45
C ASP A 1038 -31.66 -40.97 8.56
N GLU A 1039 -32.25 -39.92 9.14
CA GLU A 1039 -32.92 -38.86 8.38
C GLU A 1039 -31.94 -38.01 7.57
N LEU A 1040 -30.77 -37.68 8.11
CA LEU A 1040 -29.72 -36.97 7.37
C LEU A 1040 -29.28 -37.75 6.13
N HIS A 1041 -29.00 -39.05 6.27
CA HIS A 1041 -28.67 -39.87 5.10
C HIS A 1041 -29.83 -39.97 4.10
N LYS A 1042 -31.04 -40.25 4.59
CA LYS A 1042 -32.26 -40.43 3.78
C LYS A 1042 -32.63 -39.17 2.99
N GLN A 1043 -32.51 -38.00 3.60
CA GLN A 1043 -32.77 -36.71 2.95
C GLN A 1043 -31.62 -36.32 2.01
N ALA A 1044 -30.35 -36.48 2.41
CA ALA A 1044 -29.19 -36.21 1.55
C ALA A 1044 -29.25 -37.00 0.24
N MET A 1045 -29.61 -38.29 0.30
CA MET A 1045 -29.77 -39.15 -0.88
C MET A 1045 -30.95 -38.78 -1.80
N ALA A 1046 -31.87 -37.92 -1.34
CA ALA A 1046 -32.97 -37.38 -2.14
C ALA A 1046 -32.64 -36.01 -2.78
N LEU A 1047 -31.56 -35.34 -2.37
CA LEU A 1047 -31.17 -34.03 -2.90
C LEU A 1047 -30.49 -34.15 -4.28
N PRO A 1048 -30.87 -33.33 -5.28
CA PRO A 1048 -30.20 -33.27 -6.58
C PRO A 1048 -28.70 -32.91 -6.52
N ARG A 1049 -28.24 -32.40 -5.37
CA ARG A 1049 -26.87 -31.93 -5.11
C ARG A 1049 -26.12 -32.81 -4.09
N VAL A 1050 -26.52 -34.08 -3.93
CA VAL A 1050 -25.96 -35.04 -2.96
C VAL A 1050 -24.43 -35.13 -2.94
N ASP A 1051 -23.75 -34.98 -4.07
CA ASP A 1051 -22.27 -35.03 -4.13
C ASP A 1051 -21.59 -33.77 -3.56
N ILE A 1052 -22.29 -32.64 -3.48
CA ILE A 1052 -21.84 -31.43 -2.77
C ILE A 1052 -22.02 -31.63 -1.28
N VAL A 1053 -23.20 -32.14 -0.88
CA VAL A 1053 -23.53 -32.49 0.51
C VAL A 1053 -22.55 -33.51 1.08
N ARG A 1054 -22.19 -34.56 0.32
CA ARG A 1054 -21.12 -35.51 0.69
C ARG A 1054 -19.79 -34.81 0.97
N GLY A 1055 -19.44 -33.80 0.17
CA GLY A 1055 -18.23 -32.99 0.35
C GLY A 1055 -18.25 -32.18 1.64
N SER A 1056 -19.36 -31.51 1.95
CA SER A 1056 -19.57 -30.74 3.20
C SER A 1056 -19.62 -31.65 4.45
N ILE A 1057 -20.40 -32.73 4.39
CA ILE A 1057 -20.60 -33.64 5.53
C ILE A 1057 -19.30 -34.35 5.94
N ALA A 1058 -18.38 -34.59 5.01
CA ALA A 1058 -17.10 -35.25 5.27
C ALA A 1058 -16.15 -34.48 6.23
N HIS A 1059 -16.40 -33.20 6.51
CA HIS A 1059 -15.66 -32.39 7.50
C HIS A 1059 -16.60 -31.69 8.52
N SER A 1060 -17.81 -32.22 8.64
CA SER A 1060 -18.87 -31.76 9.55
C SER A 1060 -19.02 -32.70 10.75
N VAL A 1061 -19.36 -32.15 11.92
CA VAL A 1061 -19.18 -32.84 13.22
C VAL A 1061 -20.44 -32.79 14.09
N THR A 1062 -20.75 -33.92 14.74
CA THR A 1062 -21.76 -34.03 15.81
C THR A 1062 -21.06 -34.15 17.15
N LEU A 1063 -21.21 -33.15 18.02
CA LEU A 1063 -20.79 -33.19 19.41
C LEU A 1063 -21.95 -33.68 20.28
N VAL A 1064 -21.71 -34.66 21.15
CA VAL A 1064 -22.66 -35.14 22.16
C VAL A 1064 -22.21 -34.64 23.51
N VAL A 1065 -23.06 -33.84 24.16
CA VAL A 1065 -22.78 -33.10 25.40
C VAL A 1065 -23.79 -33.45 26.50
N LYS A 1066 -23.41 -33.23 27.76
CA LYS A 1066 -24.22 -33.67 28.92
C LYS A 1066 -25.39 -32.71 29.26
N ASP A 1067 -25.24 -31.43 28.97
CA ASP A 1067 -26.19 -30.37 29.32
C ASP A 1067 -26.11 -29.16 28.38
N ILE A 1068 -27.08 -28.27 28.50
CA ILE A 1068 -27.22 -27.10 27.61
C ILE A 1068 -26.16 -26.02 27.92
N GLU A 1069 -25.68 -25.97 29.16
CA GLU A 1069 -24.57 -25.12 29.59
C GLU A 1069 -23.27 -25.47 28.83
N GLU A 1070 -22.94 -26.76 28.69
CA GLU A 1070 -21.81 -27.21 27.85
C GLU A 1070 -22.03 -26.88 26.36
N ALA A 1071 -23.26 -27.08 25.86
CA ALA A 1071 -23.61 -26.76 24.46
C ALA A 1071 -23.39 -25.27 24.13
N MET A 1072 -23.82 -24.37 25.01
CA MET A 1072 -23.69 -22.93 24.81
C MET A 1072 -22.24 -22.44 24.95
N VAL A 1073 -21.43 -23.05 25.82
CA VAL A 1073 -19.98 -22.77 25.87
C VAL A 1073 -19.31 -23.12 24.53
N LEU A 1074 -19.59 -24.29 23.97
CA LEU A 1074 -19.02 -24.73 22.69
C LEU A 1074 -19.54 -23.91 21.51
N SER A 1075 -20.83 -23.57 21.49
CA SER A 1075 -21.42 -22.69 20.47
C SER A 1075 -20.80 -21.29 20.49
N ASN A 1076 -20.72 -20.64 21.65
CA ASN A 1076 -20.10 -19.32 21.80
C ASN A 1076 -18.58 -19.34 21.53
N MET A 1077 -17.90 -20.47 21.77
CA MET A 1077 -16.50 -20.68 21.39
C MET A 1077 -16.33 -20.81 19.88
N TYR A 1078 -17.20 -21.56 19.20
CA TYR A 1078 -17.19 -21.71 17.74
C TYR A 1078 -17.59 -20.41 17.02
N ALA A 1079 -18.57 -19.67 17.56
CA ALA A 1079 -19.17 -18.47 17.00
C ALA A 1079 -19.66 -18.69 15.54
N PRO A 1080 -20.78 -19.41 15.36
CA PRO A 1080 -21.29 -19.75 14.03
C PRO A 1080 -21.87 -18.52 13.29
N GLU A 1081 -21.93 -18.62 11.96
CA GLU A 1081 -22.74 -17.74 11.12
C GLU A 1081 -24.23 -17.87 11.49
N HIS A 1082 -24.77 -19.09 11.40
CA HIS A 1082 -26.15 -19.43 11.74
C HIS A 1082 -26.23 -20.35 12.97
N LEU A 1083 -27.00 -19.95 13.99
CA LEU A 1083 -27.28 -20.75 15.19
C LEU A 1083 -28.75 -21.15 15.23
N ILE A 1084 -29.05 -22.45 15.26
CA ILE A 1084 -30.43 -22.98 15.32
C ILE A 1084 -30.63 -23.67 16.66
N LEU A 1085 -31.68 -23.28 17.40
CA LEU A 1085 -31.98 -23.78 18.74
C LEU A 1085 -33.26 -24.62 18.72
N GLN A 1086 -33.13 -25.93 18.45
CA GLN A 1086 -34.23 -26.91 18.56
C GLN A 1086 -34.25 -27.51 19.98
N VAL A 1087 -34.66 -26.70 20.95
CA VAL A 1087 -34.65 -27.03 22.39
C VAL A 1087 -35.94 -26.61 23.10
N GLN A 1088 -36.25 -27.22 24.24
CA GLN A 1088 -37.55 -27.08 24.90
C GLN A 1088 -37.83 -25.69 25.51
N ASP A 1089 -36.79 -25.02 26.04
CA ASP A 1089 -36.87 -23.71 26.72
C ASP A 1089 -36.02 -22.67 25.97
N VAL A 1090 -36.39 -22.45 24.69
CA VAL A 1090 -35.55 -21.70 23.75
C VAL A 1090 -35.38 -20.22 24.12
N GLU A 1091 -36.38 -19.59 24.75
CA GLU A 1091 -36.30 -18.22 25.27
C GLU A 1091 -35.23 -18.08 26.37
N LYS A 1092 -35.06 -19.09 27.23
CA LYS A 1092 -33.98 -19.11 28.23
C LYS A 1092 -32.62 -19.35 27.57
N VAL A 1093 -32.52 -20.32 26.67
CA VAL A 1093 -31.26 -20.66 25.99
C VAL A 1093 -30.75 -19.51 25.11
N THR A 1094 -31.65 -18.74 24.50
CA THR A 1094 -31.29 -17.56 23.69
C THR A 1094 -30.60 -16.46 24.52
N GLN A 1095 -30.86 -16.39 25.83
CA GLN A 1095 -30.15 -15.46 26.74
C GLN A 1095 -28.71 -15.89 27.06
N MET A 1096 -28.30 -17.08 26.61
CA MET A 1096 -26.93 -17.61 26.76
C MET A 1096 -26.11 -17.47 25.47
N VAL A 1097 -26.65 -16.82 24.43
CA VAL A 1097 -25.92 -16.57 23.17
C VAL A 1097 -25.08 -15.32 23.31
N GLU A 1098 -23.76 -15.49 23.25
CA GLU A 1098 -22.77 -14.40 23.23
C GLU A 1098 -22.27 -14.13 21.81
N ASN A 1099 -22.05 -15.19 21.00
CA ASN A 1099 -21.48 -15.06 19.64
C ASN A 1099 -22.27 -15.91 18.62
N ALA A 1100 -23.06 -15.27 17.76
CA ALA A 1100 -23.66 -15.86 16.56
C ALA A 1100 -23.97 -14.76 15.53
N GLY A 1101 -23.93 -15.06 14.23
CA GLY A 1101 -24.32 -14.10 13.18
C GLY A 1101 -25.84 -13.86 13.12
N SER A 1102 -26.63 -14.93 13.20
CA SER A 1102 -28.09 -14.95 13.34
C SER A 1102 -28.53 -16.14 14.20
N VAL A 1103 -29.66 -16.00 14.89
CA VAL A 1103 -30.22 -17.03 15.80
C VAL A 1103 -31.64 -17.38 15.39
N PHE A 1104 -31.91 -18.67 15.23
CA PHE A 1104 -33.21 -19.22 14.89
C PHE A 1104 -33.77 -20.01 16.08
N MET A 1105 -34.98 -19.64 16.51
CA MET A 1105 -35.57 -20.14 17.75
C MET A 1105 -36.68 -21.17 17.48
N GLY A 1106 -36.48 -22.40 17.94
CA GLY A 1106 -37.50 -23.45 17.99
C GLY A 1106 -37.76 -24.18 16.66
N GLN A 1107 -38.42 -25.34 16.77
CA GLN A 1107 -38.66 -26.33 15.70
C GLN A 1107 -39.43 -25.86 14.45
N TRP A 1108 -39.89 -24.61 14.40
CA TRP A 1108 -40.66 -24.03 13.28
C TRP A 1108 -39.87 -22.97 12.51
N THR A 1109 -38.61 -22.74 12.88
CA THR A 1109 -37.78 -21.64 12.39
C THR A 1109 -36.51 -22.19 11.72
N PRO A 1110 -36.61 -22.83 10.54
CA PRO A 1110 -35.43 -23.31 9.81
C PRO A 1110 -34.61 -22.13 9.24
N GLU A 1111 -33.34 -22.35 8.93
CA GLU A 1111 -32.43 -21.32 8.36
C GLU A 1111 -33.07 -20.57 7.19
N SER A 1112 -33.74 -21.33 6.31
CA SER A 1112 -34.37 -20.84 5.09
C SER A 1112 -35.48 -19.79 5.30
N VAL A 1113 -36.12 -19.69 6.48
CA VAL A 1113 -37.04 -18.55 6.68
C VAL A 1113 -36.26 -17.24 6.85
N GLY A 1114 -35.06 -17.29 7.43
CA GLY A 1114 -34.13 -16.15 7.50
C GLY A 1114 -33.62 -15.74 6.13
N ASP A 1115 -33.08 -16.69 5.36
CA ASP A 1115 -32.50 -16.47 4.03
C ASP A 1115 -33.40 -15.71 3.06
N TYR A 1116 -34.71 -15.97 3.14
CA TYR A 1116 -35.65 -15.54 2.10
C TYR A 1116 -36.67 -14.52 2.57
N SER A 1117 -37.28 -14.60 3.77
CA SER A 1117 -38.54 -13.87 4.00
C SER A 1117 -38.92 -13.46 5.43
N ALA A 1118 -38.19 -13.88 6.48
CA ALA A 1118 -38.49 -13.49 7.86
C ALA A 1118 -38.21 -12.00 8.13
N GLY A 1119 -37.24 -11.42 7.42
CA GLY A 1119 -36.88 -10.00 7.45
C GLY A 1119 -35.53 -9.70 8.12
N VAL A 1120 -35.00 -10.65 8.90
CA VAL A 1120 -33.58 -10.69 9.29
C VAL A 1120 -32.68 -10.78 8.05
N ASN A 1121 -31.40 -10.47 8.20
CA ASN A 1121 -30.45 -10.41 7.09
C ASN A 1121 -29.58 -11.68 7.02
N HIS A 1122 -29.36 -12.22 5.82
CA HIS A 1122 -28.50 -13.41 5.61
C HIS A 1122 -27.06 -13.10 5.19
N SER A 1123 -26.68 -11.82 5.06
CA SER A 1123 -25.28 -11.45 4.80
C SER A 1123 -24.54 -11.38 6.14
N LEU A 1124 -24.03 -12.53 6.58
CA LEU A 1124 -23.56 -12.78 7.95
C LEU A 1124 -22.04 -13.06 8.04
N PRO A 1125 -21.44 -12.91 9.24
CA PRO A 1125 -20.02 -13.16 9.46
C PRO A 1125 -19.71 -14.62 9.79
N THR A 1126 -19.15 -15.36 8.83
CA THR A 1126 -18.63 -16.74 9.01
C THR A 1126 -17.24 -16.74 9.66
N TYR A 1127 -16.53 -17.89 9.71
CA TYR A 1127 -15.13 -17.97 10.16
C TYR A 1127 -14.86 -17.48 11.58
N GLY A 1128 -15.89 -17.50 12.44
CA GLY A 1128 -15.82 -16.95 13.80
C GLY A 1128 -15.75 -15.43 13.85
N TYR A 1129 -15.93 -14.72 12.72
CA TYR A 1129 -16.02 -13.25 12.70
C TYR A 1129 -17.23 -12.74 13.47
N ALA A 1130 -18.25 -13.57 13.74
CA ALA A 1130 -19.35 -13.29 14.66
C ALA A 1130 -18.91 -12.89 16.10
N LYS A 1131 -17.65 -13.10 16.48
CA LYS A 1131 -17.05 -12.59 17.73
C LYS A 1131 -16.75 -11.07 17.73
N GLN A 1132 -16.71 -10.44 16.55
CA GLN A 1132 -16.42 -9.00 16.42
C GLN A 1132 -17.16 -8.26 15.30
N TYR A 1133 -17.93 -8.96 14.46
CA TYR A 1133 -18.82 -8.39 13.43
C TYR A 1133 -20.27 -8.82 13.70
N SER A 1134 -21.21 -7.96 13.31
CA SER A 1134 -22.63 -8.31 13.20
C SER A 1134 -23.00 -8.59 11.74
N GLY A 1135 -24.08 -9.34 11.52
CA GLY A 1135 -24.73 -9.42 10.20
C GLY A 1135 -25.10 -8.04 9.62
N VAL A 1136 -25.26 -7.95 8.30
CA VAL A 1136 -25.65 -6.69 7.64
C VAL A 1136 -26.98 -6.20 8.20
N ASN A 1137 -27.03 -4.92 8.58
CA ASN A 1137 -28.17 -4.29 9.24
C ASN A 1137 -28.22 -2.79 8.87
N LEU A 1138 -29.21 -2.03 9.34
CA LEU A 1138 -29.32 -0.59 9.04
C LEU A 1138 -28.06 0.20 9.45
N GLY A 1139 -27.44 -0.19 10.58
CA GLY A 1139 -26.16 0.32 11.07
C GLY A 1139 -25.01 0.16 10.06
N SER A 1140 -25.04 -0.88 9.22
CA SER A 1140 -24.02 -1.12 8.19
C SER A 1140 -23.97 -0.02 7.11
N TYR A 1141 -25.07 0.74 6.92
CA TYR A 1141 -25.26 1.74 5.88
C TYR A 1141 -25.18 3.20 6.39
N VAL A 1142 -24.94 3.41 7.68
CA VAL A 1142 -25.00 4.75 8.29
C VAL A 1142 -23.75 5.10 9.12
N LYS A 1143 -23.52 6.41 9.26
CA LYS A 1143 -22.49 7.03 10.07
C LYS A 1143 -23.16 7.69 11.28
N HIS A 1144 -22.63 7.44 12.47
CA HIS A 1144 -23.04 8.08 13.71
C HIS A 1144 -22.11 9.28 13.98
N ILE A 1145 -22.57 10.49 13.64
CA ILE A 1145 -21.79 11.72 13.79
C ILE A 1145 -22.08 12.32 15.16
N THR A 1146 -21.03 12.63 15.92
CA THR A 1146 -21.13 13.34 17.19
C THR A 1146 -20.97 14.86 17.01
N ALA A 1147 -21.60 15.63 17.88
CA ALA A 1147 -21.41 17.07 17.98
C ALA A 1147 -21.51 17.52 19.44
N SER A 1148 -20.77 18.57 19.80
CA SER A 1148 -20.87 19.22 21.11
C SER A 1148 -21.14 20.71 20.97
N ASN A 1149 -21.87 21.27 21.94
CA ASN A 1149 -22.13 22.70 22.06
C ASN A 1149 -21.93 23.10 23.53
N LEU A 1150 -21.08 24.11 23.74
CA LEU A 1150 -20.75 24.63 25.06
C LEU A 1150 -21.24 26.07 25.18
N THR A 1151 -22.00 26.36 26.22
CA THR A 1151 -22.28 27.74 26.63
C THR A 1151 -21.03 28.37 27.27
N ALA A 1152 -21.04 29.70 27.44
CA ALA A 1152 -20.00 30.39 28.20
C ALA A 1152 -19.91 29.93 29.68
N GLU A 1153 -20.98 29.35 30.22
CA GLU A 1153 -20.96 28.70 31.54
C GLU A 1153 -20.31 27.32 31.46
N GLY A 1154 -20.73 26.48 30.50
CA GLY A 1154 -20.14 25.16 30.27
C GLY A 1154 -18.63 25.20 30.02
N LEU A 1155 -18.14 26.19 29.27
CA LEU A 1155 -16.70 26.39 29.05
C LEU A 1155 -15.96 26.80 30.33
N ARG A 1156 -16.56 27.61 31.22
CA ARG A 1156 -15.98 27.91 32.54
C ARG A 1156 -15.96 26.67 33.44
N ASN A 1157 -17.01 25.85 33.38
CA ASN A 1157 -17.15 24.63 34.18
C ASN A 1157 -16.10 23.57 33.79
N VAL A 1158 -15.90 23.32 32.49
CA VAL A 1158 -14.97 22.28 32.01
C VAL A 1158 -13.53 22.77 31.77
N GLY A 1159 -13.35 24.08 31.50
CA GLY A 1159 -12.12 24.61 30.91
C GLY A 1159 -10.85 24.38 31.73
N THR A 1160 -10.93 24.45 33.06
CA THR A 1160 -9.79 24.17 33.95
C THR A 1160 -9.30 22.72 33.85
N ALA A 1161 -10.21 21.76 33.68
CA ALA A 1161 -9.85 20.36 33.49
C ALA A 1161 -9.16 20.13 32.13
N VAL A 1162 -9.73 20.68 31.05
CA VAL A 1162 -9.14 20.60 29.71
C VAL A 1162 -7.75 21.24 29.67
N MET A 1163 -7.58 22.42 30.28
CA MET A 1163 -6.27 23.09 30.33
C MET A 1163 -5.23 22.30 31.14
N GLN A 1164 -5.64 21.57 32.18
CA GLN A 1164 -4.73 20.77 33.00
C GLN A 1164 -4.36 19.45 32.31
N LEU A 1165 -5.28 18.81 31.60
CA LEU A 1165 -4.99 17.62 30.79
C LEU A 1165 -4.06 17.96 29.61
N ALA A 1166 -4.41 18.97 28.81
CA ALA A 1166 -3.58 19.44 27.70
C ALA A 1166 -2.19 19.95 28.15
N LYS A 1167 -2.02 20.31 29.43
CA LYS A 1167 -0.70 20.61 30.01
C LYS A 1167 0.10 19.34 30.35
N VAL A 1168 -0.54 18.29 30.83
CA VAL A 1168 0.10 16.99 31.14
C VAL A 1168 0.47 16.24 29.85
N GLU A 1169 -0.31 16.44 28.79
CA GLU A 1169 -0.04 15.93 27.44
C GLU A 1169 0.92 16.83 26.63
N GLU A 1170 1.41 17.92 27.23
CA GLU A 1170 2.29 18.95 26.62
C GLU A 1170 1.72 19.66 25.37
N LEU A 1171 0.43 19.47 25.07
CA LEU A 1171 -0.33 20.06 23.97
C LEU A 1171 -0.71 21.54 24.22
N GLU A 1172 0.29 22.41 24.31
CA GLU A 1172 0.13 23.85 24.64
C GLU A 1172 -0.89 24.58 23.74
N ALA A 1173 -0.99 24.25 22.44
CA ALA A 1173 -1.98 24.83 21.55
C ALA A 1173 -3.44 24.54 21.98
N HIS A 1174 -3.72 23.30 22.40
CA HIS A 1174 -5.02 22.91 22.95
C HIS A 1174 -5.31 23.66 24.26
N ARG A 1175 -4.29 23.83 25.12
CA ARG A 1175 -4.41 24.61 26.36
C ARG A 1175 -4.72 26.09 26.08
N ARG A 1176 -4.02 26.73 25.14
CA ARG A 1176 -4.24 28.14 24.75
C ARG A 1176 -5.60 28.37 24.11
N ALA A 1177 -6.12 27.42 23.33
CA ALA A 1177 -7.45 27.49 22.73
C ALA A 1177 -8.56 27.65 23.79
N VAL A 1178 -8.39 27.06 24.98
CA VAL A 1178 -9.29 27.25 26.12
C VAL A 1178 -8.95 28.54 26.89
N SER A 1179 -7.69 28.79 27.23
CA SER A 1179 -7.31 29.92 28.08
C SER A 1179 -7.66 31.28 27.46
N ILE A 1180 -7.48 31.46 26.14
CA ILE A 1180 -7.82 32.69 25.42
C ILE A 1180 -9.32 32.99 25.52
N ARG A 1181 -10.17 31.96 25.42
CA ARG A 1181 -11.63 32.10 25.53
C ARG A 1181 -12.06 32.48 26.96
N LEU A 1182 -11.42 31.91 27.98
CA LEU A 1182 -11.67 32.26 29.38
C LEU A 1182 -11.19 33.69 29.70
N ALA A 1183 -9.99 34.08 29.27
CA ALA A 1183 -9.46 35.43 29.44
C ALA A 1183 -10.38 36.49 28.80
N HIS A 1184 -10.85 36.24 27.56
CA HIS A 1184 -11.83 37.09 26.89
C HIS A 1184 -13.16 37.20 27.68
N MET A 1185 -13.67 36.09 28.22
CA MET A 1185 -14.87 36.07 29.06
C MET A 1185 -14.72 36.75 30.42
N ASN A 1186 -13.49 37.05 30.85
CA ASN A 1186 -13.16 37.76 32.09
C ASN A 1186 -12.77 39.24 31.84
N GLY A 1187 -12.59 39.65 30.58
CA GLY A 1187 -12.06 40.97 30.23
C GLY A 1187 -10.55 41.12 30.45
N GLU A 1188 -9.82 40.01 30.55
CA GLU A 1188 -8.36 39.98 30.72
C GLU A 1188 -7.64 40.22 29.40
N ALA A 1189 -6.53 40.97 29.43
CA ALA A 1189 -5.69 41.18 28.26
C ALA A 1189 -4.90 39.88 27.94
N THR A 1190 -5.16 39.29 26.77
CA THR A 1190 -4.48 38.08 26.29
C THR A 1190 -3.01 38.34 25.97
N ALA A 1191 -2.13 37.49 26.49
CA ALA A 1191 -0.68 37.47 26.22
C ALA A 1191 -0.26 36.27 25.36
#